data_AF-A0A3G9K544-F1
#
_entry.id   AF-A0A3G9K544-F1
#
_cell.length_a   1.000
_cell.length_b   1.000
_cell.length_c   1.000
_cell.angle_alpha   90.00
_cell.angle_beta   90.00
_cell.angle_gamma   90.00
#
_symmetry.space_group_name_H-M   'P 1'
#
loop_
_entity.id
_entity.type
_entity.pdbx_description
1 polymer ?
#
loop_
_entity_poly.entity_id
_entity_poly.type
_entity_poly.pdbx_seq_one_letter_code
_entity_poly.pdbx_strand_id
1 'polypeptide(L)'
;MSKKHLVENGPVTLTDANRLYMYALLRQAVGCGRQVFMPRVLEVLAEAGLTPENLGFESAEALFSKLADFCQLTTFKGGRHYVTVTPRADWDDALAAAEESKKPAGKGGKPWKRKKGAVKPVRPKTREPKPEPQPKPKPEAAAKKTAEPQPTPTEQAEASVEPAPVVEAAPEPEREPQPEREPKKAEEPVEQAAPKASAEPATATTDPGTTVTIPSILEQIAAQTPAEPEPSPAAPEPAPEPTPKPATPAAADPGAVATAPRTRDDLPRSFADEVSVKPAILGLLTRLLPFDADINRVLDEDLRVARATGTASGSRNLVTFPLRYLQEDGSAPLTVTIRRQAKAGDARRWQLTLVDGDDGTGSAHEAAGIEGLPQAEGGCWSQLSGARASDAADPVRDLAQFMEIGTWEGTLGTLATAAAPEKWNYPGEGVGKANRYGALRDYLASTLARVRAMGALAVAADGSLAAFDTGLATPMDEELYAVLSPTGTDIPWRLDGFATAGSGELGARLSATLPQLPARASYLGSIDDVAMRASAMVIPDYRSLLSAGLDRLPRGFLSQLVAGSDAEPLLGSLGQAQAPADHARAVKALARAIADEPGRYRRACRALEDAIALSRARAQRSYRHVAPAYDAARDRMLLLLPLALVDDAHVDCALALELMPSGAYQATSVVSPSRAYACARVVSAETPAWLAAADVLA
;
A
#
# COMPACT_ATOMS: atom_id res chain seq x y z
N MET A 1 33.20 -26.69 49.25
CA MET A 1 33.36 -27.27 47.89
C MET A 1 32.37 -26.61 46.96
N SER A 2 32.84 -26.08 45.83
CA SER A 2 32.15 -25.02 45.10
C SER A 2 30.89 -25.46 44.34
N LYS A 3 29.79 -24.70 44.50
CA LYS A 3 28.79 -24.58 43.44
C LYS A 3 29.48 -23.93 42.25
N LYS A 4 29.77 -24.69 41.18
CA LYS A 4 30.12 -24.09 39.90
C LYS A 4 28.88 -23.40 39.34
N HIS A 5 28.80 -22.09 39.51
CA HIS A 5 28.09 -21.25 38.56
C HIS A 5 28.78 -21.42 37.21
N LEU A 6 28.28 -22.33 36.37
CA LEU A 6 28.50 -22.21 34.94
C LEU A 6 27.64 -21.05 34.47
N VAL A 7 28.31 -19.93 34.16
CA VAL A 7 27.71 -18.90 33.32
C VAL A 7 27.68 -19.48 31.90
N GLU A 8 26.51 -19.96 31.45
CA GLU A 8 26.34 -20.54 30.12
C GLU A 8 26.38 -19.45 29.03
N ASN A 9 27.59 -18.95 28.73
CA ASN A 9 27.85 -18.00 27.63
C ASN A 9 28.13 -18.70 26.28
N GLY A 10 27.84 -19.99 26.14
CA GLY A 10 27.93 -20.73 24.86
C GLY A 10 26.55 -21.06 24.26
N PRO A 11 26.46 -21.50 23.00
CA PRO A 11 25.19 -21.87 22.36
C PRO A 11 24.48 -23.04 23.05
N VAL A 12 23.16 -23.09 22.94
CA VAL A 12 22.33 -24.19 23.47
C VAL A 12 22.73 -25.50 22.77
N THR A 13 23.04 -26.53 23.57
CA THR A 13 23.42 -27.85 23.02
C THR A 13 22.18 -28.57 22.47
N LEU A 14 22.08 -28.64 21.13
CA LEU A 14 20.95 -29.26 20.42
C LEU A 14 21.08 -30.81 20.43
N THR A 15 20.29 -31.44 21.30
CA THR A 15 20.10 -32.90 21.37
C THR A 15 19.32 -33.44 20.16
N ASP A 16 19.38 -34.75 19.91
CA ASP A 16 18.63 -35.38 18.82
C ASP A 16 17.10 -35.17 18.93
N ALA A 17 16.56 -35.07 20.15
CA ALA A 17 15.17 -34.74 20.40
C ALA A 17 14.81 -33.30 20.00
N ASN A 18 15.73 -32.36 20.23
CA ASN A 18 15.61 -30.97 19.80
C ASN A 18 15.68 -30.86 18.28
N ARG A 19 16.61 -31.59 17.65
CA ARG A 19 16.76 -31.62 16.18
C ARG A 19 15.57 -32.27 15.50
N LEU A 20 15.03 -33.35 16.05
CA LEU A 20 13.82 -34.01 15.53
C LEU A 20 12.59 -33.08 15.59
N TYR A 21 12.48 -32.23 16.61
CA TYR A 21 11.44 -31.18 16.67
C TYR A 21 11.64 -30.12 15.57
N MET A 22 12.86 -29.61 15.40
CA MET A 22 13.18 -28.63 14.36
C MET A 22 13.00 -29.22 12.95
N TYR A 23 13.38 -30.48 12.72
CA TYR A 23 13.12 -31.19 11.48
C TYR A 23 11.62 -31.36 11.20
N ALA A 24 10.81 -31.74 12.19
CA ALA A 24 9.36 -31.84 12.01
C ALA A 24 8.75 -30.48 11.64
N LEU A 25 9.13 -29.41 12.34
CA LEU A 25 8.70 -28.04 12.08
C LEU A 25 9.07 -27.58 10.67
N LEU A 26 10.34 -27.72 10.28
CA LEU A 26 10.81 -27.31 8.95
C LEU A 26 10.24 -28.20 7.84
N ARG A 27 10.17 -29.53 8.01
CA ARG A 27 9.51 -30.44 7.06
C ARG A 27 8.05 -30.05 6.83
N GLN A 28 7.32 -29.66 7.88
CA GLN A 28 5.93 -29.25 7.78
C GLN A 28 5.76 -27.87 7.10
N ALA A 29 6.64 -26.91 7.39
CA ALA A 29 6.49 -25.53 6.94
C ALA A 29 7.16 -25.20 5.59
N VAL A 30 8.29 -25.86 5.27
CA VAL A 30 9.10 -25.58 4.07
C VAL A 30 9.35 -26.82 3.18
N GLY A 31 8.96 -28.02 3.64
CA GLY A 31 9.13 -29.27 2.91
C GLY A 31 10.56 -29.81 2.92
N CYS A 32 10.78 -30.92 2.20
CA CYS A 32 12.09 -31.56 2.05
C CYS A 32 12.53 -31.57 0.57
N GLY A 33 13.84 -31.53 0.31
CA GLY A 33 14.45 -31.56 -1.02
C GLY A 33 14.34 -30.26 -1.82
N ARG A 34 13.91 -29.16 -1.18
CA ARG A 34 13.66 -27.84 -1.80
C ARG A 34 14.63 -26.80 -1.24
N GLN A 35 15.19 -25.96 -2.10
CA GLN A 35 15.96 -24.78 -1.67
C GLN A 35 15.00 -23.67 -1.25
N VAL A 36 15.04 -23.27 0.02
CA VAL A 36 14.21 -22.21 0.58
C VAL A 36 15.09 -21.10 1.14
N PHE A 37 14.71 -19.84 0.93
CA PHE A 37 15.52 -18.69 1.30
C PHE A 37 15.70 -18.61 2.82
N MET A 38 16.93 -18.38 3.29
CA MET A 38 17.26 -18.51 4.72
C MET A 38 16.40 -17.62 5.65
N PRO A 39 16.11 -16.34 5.32
CA PRO A 39 15.14 -15.54 6.08
C PRO A 39 13.77 -16.20 6.27
N ARG A 40 13.20 -16.84 5.24
CA ARG A 40 11.92 -17.55 5.37
C ARG A 40 12.01 -18.76 6.31
N VAL A 41 13.15 -19.45 6.36
CA VAL A 41 13.40 -20.54 7.31
C VAL A 41 13.57 -19.99 8.73
N LEU A 42 14.17 -18.80 8.89
CA LEU A 42 14.27 -18.11 10.18
C LEU A 42 12.91 -17.59 10.67
N GLU A 43 12.03 -17.10 9.81
CA GLU A 43 10.64 -16.73 10.16
C GLU A 43 9.90 -17.90 10.80
N VAL A 44 9.90 -19.07 10.14
CA VAL A 44 9.28 -20.31 10.64
C VAL A 44 9.85 -20.72 12.00
N LEU A 45 11.16 -20.54 12.21
CA LEU A 45 11.79 -20.80 13.51
C LEU A 45 11.40 -19.73 14.54
N ALA A 46 11.30 -18.46 14.16
CA ALA A 46 10.91 -17.35 15.02
C ALA A 46 9.44 -17.40 15.48
N GLU A 47 8.52 -17.85 14.62
CA GLU A 47 7.13 -18.20 15.00
C GLU A 47 7.11 -19.26 16.12
N ALA A 48 8.06 -20.20 16.11
CA ALA A 48 8.29 -21.17 17.18
C ALA A 48 9.21 -20.66 18.32
N GLY A 49 9.60 -19.39 18.32
CA GLY A 49 10.50 -18.74 19.29
C GLY A 49 11.98 -19.13 19.19
N LEU A 50 12.35 -19.95 18.20
CA LEU A 50 13.66 -20.57 18.01
C LEU A 50 14.63 -19.70 17.18
N THR A 51 14.77 -18.42 17.53
CA THR A 51 15.72 -17.53 16.85
C THR A 51 17.18 -17.92 17.16
N PRO A 52 18.16 -17.57 16.30
CA PRO A 52 19.58 -17.83 16.57
C PRO A 52 20.03 -17.27 17.93
N GLU A 53 19.59 -16.07 18.28
CA GLU A 53 19.94 -15.35 19.50
C GLU A 53 19.37 -16.04 20.74
N ASN A 54 18.08 -16.43 20.70
CA ASN A 54 17.41 -17.19 21.76
C ASN A 54 18.03 -18.57 21.98
N LEU A 55 18.69 -19.13 20.96
CA LEU A 55 19.45 -20.38 21.02
C LEU A 55 20.95 -20.15 21.31
N GLY A 56 21.41 -18.90 21.42
CA GLY A 56 22.78 -18.54 21.77
C GLY A 56 23.81 -18.69 20.63
N PHE A 57 23.37 -18.64 19.38
CA PHE A 57 24.23 -18.61 18.19
C PHE A 57 24.50 -17.17 17.75
N GLU A 58 25.73 -16.90 17.29
CA GLU A 58 26.16 -15.57 16.82
C GLU A 58 25.57 -15.19 15.46
N SER A 59 25.12 -16.17 14.67
CA SER A 59 24.48 -15.97 13.36
C SER A 59 23.58 -17.13 12.98
N ALA A 60 22.71 -16.90 12.00
CA ALA A 60 21.91 -17.94 11.37
C ALA A 60 22.78 -19.05 10.73
N GLU A 61 23.90 -18.68 10.11
CA GLU A 61 24.86 -19.65 9.55
C GLU A 61 25.43 -20.58 10.62
N ALA A 62 25.77 -20.04 11.80
CA ALA A 62 26.28 -20.82 12.92
C ALA A 62 25.23 -21.81 13.46
N LEU A 63 23.94 -21.44 13.45
CA LEU A 63 22.82 -22.33 13.76
C LEU A 63 22.70 -23.44 12.70
N PHE A 64 22.60 -23.10 11.41
CA PHE A 64 22.44 -24.11 10.35
C PHE A 64 23.66 -25.03 10.20
N SER A 65 24.87 -24.56 10.54
CA SER A 65 26.06 -25.41 10.68
C SER A 65 25.90 -26.53 11.71
N LYS A 66 25.12 -26.31 12.80
CA LYS A 66 24.78 -27.36 13.78
C LYS A 66 23.61 -28.24 13.37
N LEU A 67 22.86 -27.86 12.33
CA LEU A 67 21.75 -28.61 11.74
C LEU A 67 22.16 -29.31 10.43
N ALA A 68 23.45 -29.35 10.09
CA ALA A 68 23.97 -29.92 8.85
C ALA A 68 23.67 -31.43 8.65
N ASP A 69 23.16 -32.11 9.69
CA ASP A 69 22.65 -33.48 9.66
C ASP A 69 21.25 -33.63 9.02
N PHE A 70 20.56 -32.52 8.75
CA PHE A 70 19.31 -32.49 7.96
C PHE A 70 19.05 -31.16 7.22
N CYS A 71 19.91 -30.15 7.33
CA CYS A 71 19.80 -28.86 6.64
C CYS A 71 21.08 -28.57 5.84
N GLN A 72 21.02 -28.61 4.50
CA GLN A 72 22.11 -28.21 3.62
C GLN A 72 22.03 -26.70 3.33
N LEU A 73 23.06 -25.95 3.75
CA LEU A 73 23.22 -24.53 3.44
C LEU A 73 23.88 -24.36 2.05
N THR A 74 23.27 -23.56 1.19
CA THR A 74 23.81 -23.16 -0.13
C THR A 74 23.99 -21.64 -0.14
N THR A 75 25.23 -21.17 -0.34
CA THR A 75 25.54 -19.74 -0.42
C THR A 75 25.78 -19.34 -1.88
N PHE A 76 25.06 -18.32 -2.34
CA PHE A 76 25.21 -17.73 -3.67
C PHE A 76 26.04 -16.43 -3.62
N LYS A 77 26.44 -15.91 -4.79
CA LYS A 77 27.07 -14.59 -4.90
C LYS A 77 26.17 -13.52 -4.28
N GLY A 78 26.78 -12.55 -3.61
CA GLY A 78 26.05 -11.47 -2.92
C GLY A 78 25.53 -11.81 -1.52
N GLY A 79 25.97 -12.92 -0.91
CA GLY A 79 25.60 -13.25 0.48
C GLY A 79 24.17 -13.79 0.65
N ARG A 80 23.55 -14.29 -0.42
CA ARG A 80 22.25 -14.96 -0.33
C ARG A 80 22.44 -16.41 0.12
N HIS A 81 21.75 -16.79 1.19
CA HIS A 81 21.77 -18.15 1.73
C HIS A 81 20.44 -18.84 1.50
N TYR A 82 20.47 -20.08 1.02
CA TYR A 82 19.32 -20.96 0.91
C TYR A 82 19.57 -22.21 1.75
N VAL A 83 18.54 -22.67 2.44
CA VAL A 83 18.56 -23.91 3.25
C VAL A 83 17.72 -24.95 2.53
N THR A 84 18.25 -26.16 2.41
CA THR A 84 17.55 -27.33 1.88
C THR A 84 17.38 -28.37 2.98
N VAL A 85 16.14 -28.72 3.33
CA VAL A 85 15.90 -29.78 4.31
C VAL A 85 16.04 -31.14 3.64
N THR A 86 16.96 -31.97 4.10
CA THR A 86 17.20 -33.32 3.57
C THR A 86 16.19 -34.30 4.20
N PRO A 87 15.44 -35.09 3.41
CA PRO A 87 14.50 -36.07 3.94
C PRO A 87 15.22 -37.17 4.72
N ARG A 88 14.65 -37.60 5.85
CA ARG A 88 15.22 -38.59 6.76
C ARG A 88 14.20 -39.63 7.17
N ALA A 89 14.21 -40.78 6.48
CA ALA A 89 13.28 -41.88 6.74
C ALA A 89 13.31 -42.37 8.20
N ASP A 90 14.48 -42.36 8.86
CA ASP A 90 14.63 -42.74 10.27
C ASP A 90 13.92 -41.79 11.24
N TRP A 91 13.81 -40.51 10.87
CA TRP A 91 13.11 -39.48 11.63
C TRP A 91 11.63 -39.39 11.24
N ASP A 92 11.30 -39.62 9.98
CA ASP A 92 9.92 -39.71 9.50
C ASP A 92 9.17 -40.88 10.16
N ASP A 93 9.81 -42.06 10.25
CA ASP A 93 9.30 -43.23 10.99
C ASP A 93 9.10 -42.92 12.49
N ALA A 94 10.04 -42.18 13.10
CA ALA A 94 9.97 -41.80 14.51
C ALA A 94 8.81 -40.82 14.79
N LEU A 95 8.56 -39.88 13.88
CA LEU A 95 7.44 -38.95 13.95
C LEU A 95 6.10 -39.67 13.75
N ALA A 96 5.99 -40.54 12.74
CA ALA A 96 4.77 -41.33 12.49
C ALA A 96 4.41 -42.22 13.69
N ALA A 97 5.39 -42.94 14.25
CA ALA A 97 5.20 -43.76 15.46
C ALA A 97 4.84 -42.92 16.70
N ALA A 98 5.32 -41.68 16.80
CA ALA A 98 4.95 -40.77 17.87
C ALA A 98 3.49 -40.28 17.75
N GLU A 99 3.01 -39.98 16.54
CA GLU A 99 1.61 -39.61 16.30
C GLU A 99 0.65 -40.77 16.49
N GLU A 100 0.99 -41.97 16.01
CA GLU A 100 0.18 -43.16 16.20
C GLU A 100 0.02 -43.49 17.69
N SER A 101 1.05 -43.22 18.51
CA SER A 101 1.00 -43.35 19.97
C SER A 101 0.12 -42.31 20.70
N LYS A 102 -0.38 -41.28 20.00
CA LYS A 102 -1.34 -40.28 20.53
C LYS A 102 -2.81 -40.62 20.25
N LYS A 103 -3.10 -41.56 19.34
CA LYS A 103 -4.48 -41.98 19.05
C LYS A 103 -5.07 -42.76 20.25
N PRO A 104 -6.34 -42.54 20.64
CA PRO A 104 -6.96 -43.30 21.72
C PRO A 104 -7.08 -44.78 21.30
N ALA A 105 -6.49 -45.67 22.10
CA ALA A 105 -6.44 -47.09 21.76
C ALA A 105 -7.81 -47.76 21.88
N GLY A 106 -8.28 -48.35 20.77
CA GLY A 106 -9.36 -49.33 20.81
C GLY A 106 -8.95 -50.54 21.67
N LYS A 107 -9.88 -51.08 22.46
CA LYS A 107 -9.62 -52.21 23.37
C LYS A 107 -9.19 -53.47 22.58
N GLY A 108 -7.91 -53.87 22.69
CA GLY A 108 -7.48 -55.22 22.31
C GLY A 108 -6.07 -55.37 21.75
N GLY A 109 -5.01 -55.13 22.55
CA GLY A 109 -3.63 -55.42 22.13
C GLY A 109 -2.63 -55.36 23.29
N LYS A 110 -1.73 -56.36 23.39
CA LYS A 110 -0.80 -56.51 24.54
C LYS A 110 0.35 -55.48 24.48
N PRO A 111 0.69 -54.73 25.55
CA PRO A 111 1.33 -53.41 25.39
C PRO A 111 2.87 -53.34 25.58
N TRP A 112 3.60 -54.45 25.68
CA TRP A 112 4.98 -54.45 26.22
C TRP A 112 6.13 -54.62 25.21
N LYS A 113 5.89 -54.89 23.92
CA LYS A 113 6.94 -54.86 22.88
C LYS A 113 7.09 -53.48 22.23
N ARG A 114 7.64 -52.51 22.97
CA ARG A 114 8.12 -51.26 22.39
C ARG A 114 9.56 -51.41 21.88
N LYS A 115 9.83 -50.99 20.64
CA LYS A 115 11.18 -50.85 20.08
C LYS A 115 11.93 -49.81 20.94
N LYS A 116 12.90 -50.26 21.73
CA LYS A 116 13.61 -49.43 22.73
C LYS A 116 14.63 -48.56 21.99
N GLY A 117 14.25 -47.31 21.67
CA GLY A 117 15.14 -46.37 20.96
C GLY A 117 14.48 -45.21 20.21
N ALA A 118 13.15 -45.16 20.07
CA ALA A 118 12.48 -44.06 19.37
C ALA A 118 12.60 -42.73 20.16
N VAL A 119 13.41 -41.81 19.64
CA VAL A 119 13.53 -40.43 20.13
C VAL A 119 12.20 -39.70 19.86
N LYS A 120 11.70 -38.94 20.83
CA LYS A 120 10.52 -38.08 20.66
C LYS A 120 10.95 -36.65 20.35
N PRO A 121 10.23 -35.91 19.49
CA PRO A 121 10.50 -34.49 19.28
C PRO A 121 10.24 -33.72 20.59
N VAL A 122 11.21 -32.91 21.01
CA VAL A 122 11.13 -32.04 22.18
C VAL A 122 11.52 -30.63 21.75
N ARG A 123 10.73 -29.62 22.10
CA ARG A 123 11.06 -28.22 21.77
C ARG A 123 12.37 -27.82 22.48
N PRO A 124 13.36 -27.23 21.77
CA PRO A 124 14.57 -26.70 22.39
C PRO A 124 14.24 -25.71 23.51
N LYS A 125 15.07 -25.70 24.58
CA LYS A 125 14.99 -24.63 25.59
C LYS A 125 15.59 -23.36 25.02
N THR A 126 14.78 -22.32 24.90
CA THR A 126 15.19 -20.98 24.50
C THR A 126 15.59 -20.15 25.72
N ARG A 127 16.49 -19.20 25.52
CA ARG A 127 16.78 -18.14 26.49
C ARG A 127 15.66 -17.11 26.45
N GLU A 128 15.23 -16.65 27.62
CA GLU A 128 14.41 -15.44 27.68
C GLU A 128 15.31 -14.23 27.39
N PRO A 129 14.90 -13.29 26.52
CA PRO A 129 15.61 -12.04 26.38
C PRO A 129 15.49 -11.29 27.71
N LYS A 130 16.60 -11.20 28.43
CA LYS A 130 16.69 -10.31 29.59
C LYS A 130 16.46 -8.89 29.07
N PRO A 131 15.43 -8.15 29.53
CA PRO A 131 15.27 -6.76 29.12
C PRO A 131 16.56 -6.02 29.47
N GLU A 132 17.13 -5.32 28.49
CA GLU A 132 18.27 -4.46 28.76
C GLU A 132 17.89 -3.51 29.90
N PRO A 133 18.65 -3.49 31.00
CA PRO A 133 18.38 -2.53 32.06
C PRO A 133 18.65 -1.15 31.46
N GLN A 134 17.57 -0.39 31.23
CA GLN A 134 17.67 1.06 30.97
C GLN A 134 18.69 1.63 31.95
N PRO A 135 19.68 2.42 31.48
CA PRO A 135 20.75 2.90 32.34
C PRO A 135 20.16 3.79 33.42
N LYS A 136 19.97 3.24 34.63
CA LYS A 136 19.62 4.03 35.81
C LYS A 136 20.71 5.09 35.98
N PRO A 137 20.36 6.37 36.14
CA PRO A 137 21.36 7.42 36.30
C PRO A 137 22.22 7.10 37.53
N LYS A 138 23.54 7.00 37.32
CA LYS A 138 24.48 6.88 38.45
C LYS A 138 24.50 8.23 39.20
N PRO A 139 24.48 8.23 40.54
CA PRO A 139 24.70 9.44 41.31
C PRO A 139 26.10 9.99 41.03
N GLU A 140 26.18 11.28 40.72
CA GLU A 140 27.44 11.99 40.60
C GLU A 140 28.07 12.17 41.98
N ALA A 141 29.26 11.60 42.19
CA ALA A 141 29.95 11.63 43.48
C ALA A 141 31.41 12.08 43.33
N ALA A 142 31.62 13.35 43.67
CA ALA A 142 32.86 13.94 44.20
C ALA A 142 34.17 13.78 43.41
N ALA A 143 34.58 14.87 42.75
CA ALA A 143 35.96 15.08 42.30
C ALA A 143 36.93 15.49 43.45
N LYS A 144 38.19 15.06 43.35
CA LYS A 144 39.40 15.67 43.95
C LYS A 144 40.56 15.45 42.95
N LYS A 145 41.03 16.49 42.26
CA LYS A 145 42.01 17.54 42.66
C LYS A 145 43.48 17.15 42.42
N THR A 146 44.13 17.85 41.47
CA THR A 146 45.55 18.28 41.51
C THR A 146 45.64 19.66 40.84
N ALA A 147 46.55 20.53 41.29
CA ALA A 147 46.71 21.95 40.89
C ALA A 147 48.11 22.17 40.24
N GLU A 148 48.61 23.34 39.80
CA GLU A 148 48.25 24.78 39.81
C GLU A 148 49.13 25.45 38.67
N PRO A 149 49.57 26.74 38.61
CA PRO A 149 49.12 28.00 39.23
C PRO A 149 49.08 29.31 38.36
N GLN A 150 48.22 30.25 38.81
CA GLN A 150 48.44 31.73 38.94
C GLN A 150 48.64 32.66 37.71
N PRO A 151 48.46 34.00 37.84
CA PRO A 151 48.27 34.81 39.06
C PRO A 151 47.03 35.74 39.17
N THR A 152 46.77 36.09 40.43
CA THR A 152 45.94 37.16 41.04
C THR A 152 46.59 38.56 40.90
N PRO A 153 45.99 39.74 41.28
CA PRO A 153 45.25 39.95 42.56
C PRO A 153 44.15 41.05 42.67
N THR A 154 43.46 41.02 43.84
CA THR A 154 42.73 42.12 44.56
C THR A 154 41.58 42.82 43.82
N GLU A 155 40.49 43.31 44.43
CA GLU A 155 39.95 43.32 45.81
C GLU A 155 38.40 43.55 45.70
N GLN A 156 37.53 43.48 46.71
CA GLN A 156 37.62 43.33 48.18
C GLN A 156 36.43 42.48 48.69
N ALA A 157 36.14 42.45 50.00
CA ALA A 157 34.90 41.88 50.56
C ALA A 157 34.40 42.68 51.77
N GLU A 158 33.08 42.79 51.93
CA GLU A 158 32.42 43.08 53.21
C GLU A 158 31.05 42.38 53.29
N ALA A 159 30.70 41.86 54.47
CA ALA A 159 29.47 41.09 54.70
C ALA A 159 28.94 41.32 56.13
N SER A 160 27.63 41.55 56.26
CA SER A 160 26.88 41.80 57.52
C SER A 160 25.41 42.12 57.18
N VAL A 161 24.33 41.66 57.84
CA VAL A 161 24.09 40.73 58.97
C VAL A 161 22.68 40.09 58.79
N GLU A 162 22.46 38.85 59.22
CA GLU A 162 21.13 38.23 59.52
C GLU A 162 20.88 38.26 61.05
N PRO A 163 19.63 38.35 61.60
CA PRO A 163 18.62 37.29 61.48
C PRO A 163 17.10 37.70 61.58
N ALA A 164 16.21 36.68 61.59
CA ALA A 164 14.72 36.69 61.68
C ALA A 164 14.15 37.01 63.12
N PRO A 165 12.82 36.93 63.50
CA PRO A 165 11.65 36.24 62.86
C PRO A 165 10.16 36.77 63.05
N VAL A 166 9.23 36.25 62.19
CA VAL A 166 7.80 35.79 62.40
C VAL A 166 6.60 36.73 62.80
N VAL A 167 5.37 36.26 62.42
CA VAL A 167 3.94 36.63 62.71
C VAL A 167 3.24 37.46 61.59
N GLU A 168 2.38 36.94 60.70
CA GLU A 168 1.03 36.29 60.76
C GLU A 168 -0.19 37.26 60.91
N ALA A 169 -1.13 37.29 59.93
CA ALA A 169 -2.45 37.96 60.02
C ALA A 169 -3.47 37.58 58.91
N ALA A 170 -4.75 37.44 59.29
CA ALA A 170 -6.03 37.41 58.52
C ALA A 170 -7.20 37.74 59.53
N PRO A 171 -8.52 37.90 59.22
CA PRO A 171 -9.31 37.66 57.98
C PRO A 171 -10.45 38.71 57.68
N GLU A 172 -11.51 38.28 56.94
CA GLU A 172 -12.82 38.90 56.52
C GLU A 172 -13.93 38.97 57.63
N PRO A 173 -15.26 39.32 57.44
CA PRO A 173 -16.13 39.54 56.22
C PRO A 173 -17.18 40.73 56.26
N GLU A 174 -18.03 40.90 55.22
CA GLU A 174 -19.53 41.19 55.20
C GLU A 174 -20.03 41.79 53.85
N ARG A 175 -21.22 41.50 53.24
CA ARG A 175 -22.32 40.51 53.43
C ARG A 175 -23.30 40.49 52.21
N GLU A 176 -24.00 39.38 51.93
CA GLU A 176 -25.01 39.22 50.83
C GLU A 176 -26.42 39.81 51.15
N PRO A 177 -27.40 39.84 50.19
CA PRO A 177 -28.35 38.69 50.07
C PRO A 177 -28.95 38.37 48.66
N GLN A 178 -28.83 37.09 48.24
CA GLN A 178 -29.92 36.09 47.97
C GLN A 178 -31.13 36.32 46.99
N PRO A 179 -31.88 35.26 46.54
CA PRO A 179 -32.05 35.01 45.08
C PRO A 179 -33.49 34.65 44.56
N GLU A 180 -33.53 34.21 43.28
CA GLU A 180 -34.46 33.21 42.68
C GLU A 180 -35.90 33.61 42.24
N ARG A 181 -36.26 33.35 40.96
CA ARG A 181 -37.57 32.82 40.46
C ARG A 181 -37.74 32.84 38.91
N GLU A 182 -38.16 31.70 38.36
CA GLU A 182 -39.13 31.60 37.24
C GLU A 182 -40.52 31.19 37.83
N PRO A 183 -41.67 31.03 37.11
CA PRO A 183 -41.94 31.13 35.66
C PRO A 183 -43.30 31.82 35.23
N LYS A 184 -43.62 31.73 33.91
CA LYS A 184 -44.96 31.73 33.23
C LYS A 184 -45.73 33.03 32.82
N LYS A 185 -45.77 33.23 31.48
CA LYS A 185 -46.94 33.20 30.54
C LYS A 185 -48.02 34.33 30.49
N ALA A 186 -48.04 35.07 29.37
CA ALA A 186 -49.16 35.58 28.55
C ALA A 186 -48.56 36.47 27.41
N GLU A 187 -49.05 36.65 26.18
CA GLU A 187 -50.13 36.08 25.33
C GLU A 187 -49.74 36.32 23.84
N GLU A 188 -50.37 35.62 22.89
CA GLU A 188 -50.37 35.92 21.43
C GLU A 188 -51.22 37.20 21.14
N PRO A 189 -51.33 37.81 19.92
CA PRO A 189 -51.14 37.22 18.56
C PRO A 189 -50.60 38.18 17.45
N VAL A 190 -50.75 37.72 16.19
CA VAL A 190 -50.80 38.48 14.91
C VAL A 190 -49.48 38.89 14.26
N GLU A 191 -49.10 38.10 13.24
CA GLU A 191 -49.04 38.47 11.81
C GLU A 191 -48.48 39.84 11.32
N GLN A 192 -47.87 39.74 10.14
CA GLN A 192 -47.73 40.77 9.09
C GLN A 192 -46.65 41.87 9.15
N ALA A 193 -45.90 41.85 8.05
CA ALA A 193 -45.52 42.98 7.21
C ALA A 193 -44.42 43.96 7.67
N ALA A 194 -43.44 44.11 6.79
CA ALA A 194 -42.59 45.29 6.72
C ALA A 194 -43.40 46.56 6.42
N PRO A 195 -42.82 47.73 6.70
CA PRO A 195 -43.02 48.87 5.80
C PRO A 195 -41.71 49.47 5.27
N LYS A 196 -41.82 49.99 4.04
CA LYS A 196 -40.87 50.89 3.38
C LYS A 196 -40.93 52.29 3.99
N ALA A 197 -39.84 53.06 3.88
CA ALA A 197 -39.77 54.43 3.31
C ALA A 197 -38.36 55.01 3.58
N SER A 198 -37.54 55.41 2.60
CA SER A 198 -37.71 56.42 1.54
C SER A 198 -37.35 57.84 1.99
N ALA A 199 -36.19 58.36 1.55
CA ALA A 199 -35.92 59.77 1.30
C ALA A 199 -34.63 59.96 0.45
N GLU A 200 -34.77 60.65 -0.67
CA GLU A 200 -33.74 61.13 -1.61
C GLU A 200 -33.70 62.70 -1.52
N PRO A 201 -33.04 63.50 -2.40
CA PRO A 201 -31.92 63.24 -3.32
C PRO A 201 -30.81 64.34 -3.30
N ALA A 202 -29.77 64.17 -4.13
CA ALA A 202 -29.03 65.30 -4.72
C ALA A 202 -28.57 65.00 -6.17
N THR A 203 -29.08 65.82 -7.10
CA THR A 203 -28.79 66.02 -8.54
C THR A 203 -27.30 65.98 -8.96
N ALA A 204 -26.88 65.70 -10.21
CA ALA A 204 -27.50 65.39 -11.52
C ALA A 204 -26.42 64.72 -12.44
N THR A 205 -26.72 64.06 -13.58
CA THR A 205 -26.86 64.71 -14.91
C THR A 205 -27.18 63.67 -16.03
N THR A 206 -28.29 63.90 -16.73
CA THR A 206 -28.74 63.44 -18.08
C THR A 206 -28.57 62.00 -18.60
N ASP A 207 -29.75 61.40 -18.84
CA ASP A 207 -30.18 60.27 -19.70
C ASP A 207 -30.04 60.58 -21.24
N PRO A 208 -30.51 59.75 -22.22
CA PRO A 208 -31.15 58.42 -22.10
C PRO A 208 -30.74 57.33 -23.11
N GLY A 209 -31.15 56.08 -22.82
CA GLY A 209 -31.77 55.23 -23.84
C GLY A 209 -31.29 53.77 -23.97
N THR A 210 -31.89 52.85 -23.22
CA THR A 210 -32.57 51.62 -23.72
C THR A 210 -33.07 50.78 -22.53
N THR A 211 -34.37 50.49 -22.50
CA THR A 211 -34.99 49.60 -21.52
C THR A 211 -34.73 48.13 -21.86
N VAL A 212 -34.22 47.35 -20.89
CA VAL A 212 -34.28 45.87 -20.95
C VAL A 212 -34.99 45.35 -19.71
N THR A 213 -36.18 44.78 -19.95
CA THR A 213 -36.98 44.07 -18.94
C THR A 213 -36.39 42.69 -18.70
N ILE A 214 -36.35 42.24 -17.44
CA ILE A 214 -36.00 40.85 -17.09
C ILE A 214 -37.31 40.09 -16.81
N PRO A 215 -37.71 39.10 -17.63
CA PRO A 215 -38.81 38.19 -17.31
C PRO A 215 -38.37 37.13 -16.29
N SER A 216 -39.30 36.71 -15.44
CA SER A 216 -39.06 35.71 -14.40
C SER A 216 -39.15 34.27 -14.94
N ILE A 217 -38.51 33.34 -14.22
CA ILE A 217 -38.14 31.96 -14.61
C ILE A 217 -39.33 30.99 -14.84
N LEU A 218 -40.59 31.46 -14.74
CA LEU A 218 -41.78 30.59 -14.79
C LEU A 218 -42.35 30.29 -16.20
N GLU A 219 -41.85 30.92 -17.27
CA GLU A 219 -42.34 30.68 -18.64
C GLU A 219 -41.44 29.76 -19.50
N GLN A 220 -40.27 29.31 -19.01
CA GLN A 220 -39.32 28.52 -19.82
C GLN A 220 -39.52 26.99 -19.77
N ILE A 221 -40.48 26.47 -19.00
CA ILE A 221 -40.67 25.01 -18.79
C ILE A 221 -41.61 24.39 -19.85
N ALA A 222 -42.19 25.19 -20.77
CA ALA A 222 -43.25 24.74 -21.68
C ALA A 222 -42.92 24.86 -23.19
N ALA A 223 -41.66 24.64 -23.61
CA ALA A 223 -41.34 24.45 -25.03
C ALA A 223 -39.99 23.75 -25.29
N GLN A 224 -40.04 22.44 -25.67
CA GLN A 224 -39.30 21.86 -26.80
C GLN A 224 -39.53 20.35 -26.92
N THR A 225 -40.32 19.95 -27.92
CA THR A 225 -40.41 18.58 -28.44
C THR A 225 -39.93 18.62 -29.89
N PRO A 226 -38.91 17.85 -30.30
CA PRO A 226 -38.50 17.78 -31.71
C PRO A 226 -39.50 16.98 -32.57
N ALA A 227 -39.68 17.38 -33.82
CA ALA A 227 -40.49 16.68 -34.82
C ALA A 227 -39.68 16.44 -36.13
N GLU A 228 -40.02 15.36 -36.84
CA GLU A 228 -39.42 14.93 -38.11
C GLU A 228 -40.19 15.47 -39.36
N PRO A 229 -39.75 15.24 -40.63
CA PRO A 229 -39.74 16.29 -41.67
C PRO A 229 -40.53 15.98 -42.96
N GLU A 230 -40.59 16.93 -43.92
CA GLU A 230 -40.85 16.76 -45.39
C GLU A 230 -40.76 18.14 -46.14
N PRO A 231 -40.75 18.28 -47.50
CA PRO A 231 -39.75 17.78 -48.49
C PRO A 231 -39.35 18.75 -49.66
N SER A 232 -38.37 18.30 -50.51
CA SER A 232 -38.15 18.66 -51.96
C SER A 232 -37.46 20.01 -52.34
N PRO A 233 -36.79 20.19 -53.53
CA PRO A 233 -36.62 19.29 -54.71
C PRO A 233 -35.17 19.08 -55.26
N ALA A 234 -35.03 18.21 -56.29
CA ALA A 234 -33.79 17.85 -57.04
C ALA A 234 -33.45 18.83 -58.21
N ALA A 235 -32.38 18.76 -59.03
CA ALA A 235 -31.27 17.81 -59.35
C ALA A 235 -30.06 18.65 -59.95
N PRO A 236 -28.96 18.15 -60.59
CA PRO A 236 -28.60 16.80 -61.11
C PRO A 236 -27.16 16.27 -60.80
N GLU A 237 -26.84 15.06 -61.28
CA GLU A 237 -25.55 14.34 -61.15
C GLU A 237 -24.45 14.77 -62.14
N PRO A 238 -23.18 14.47 -61.81
CA PRO A 238 -22.17 14.03 -62.79
C PRO A 238 -21.56 12.64 -62.47
N ALA A 239 -21.03 11.98 -63.51
CA ALA A 239 -20.60 10.57 -63.53
C ALA A 239 -19.20 10.30 -62.89
N PRO A 240 -18.82 9.03 -62.61
CA PRO A 240 -17.67 8.69 -61.76
C PRO A 240 -16.36 8.39 -62.52
N GLU A 241 -15.22 8.70 -61.91
CA GLU A 241 -13.88 8.27 -62.33
C GLU A 241 -12.90 8.28 -61.12
N PRO A 242 -11.70 7.65 -61.17
CA PRO A 242 -11.53 6.28 -60.65
C PRO A 242 -10.78 6.16 -59.31
N THR A 243 -11.03 5.07 -58.60
CA THR A 243 -10.36 4.72 -57.33
C THR A 243 -8.89 4.31 -57.51
N PRO A 244 -7.96 4.79 -56.65
CA PRO A 244 -6.58 4.33 -56.66
C PRO A 244 -6.45 2.90 -56.10
N LYS A 245 -5.59 2.11 -56.74
CA LYS A 245 -5.33 0.69 -56.42
C LYS A 245 -4.64 0.55 -55.06
N PRO A 246 -5.06 -0.37 -54.16
CA PRO A 246 -4.33 -0.65 -52.92
C PRO A 246 -2.93 -1.20 -53.21
N ALA A 247 -1.93 -0.73 -52.45
CA ALA A 247 -0.60 -1.32 -52.45
C ALA A 247 -0.61 -2.67 -51.73
N THR A 248 -0.09 -3.71 -52.37
CA THR A 248 -0.01 -5.07 -51.84
C THR A 248 0.88 -5.15 -50.58
N PRO A 249 0.35 -5.52 -49.41
CA PRO A 249 1.18 -5.99 -48.30
C PRO A 249 1.71 -7.40 -48.64
N ALA A 250 2.95 -7.69 -48.24
CA ALA A 250 3.54 -9.01 -48.43
C ALA A 250 2.69 -10.10 -47.74
N ALA A 251 2.72 -11.31 -48.30
CA ALA A 251 1.90 -12.42 -47.85
C ALA A 251 2.10 -12.75 -46.35
N ALA A 252 1.00 -12.66 -45.59
CA ALA A 252 0.96 -13.17 -44.22
C ALA A 252 0.75 -14.70 -44.23
N ASP A 253 1.44 -15.40 -43.33
CA ASP A 253 1.24 -16.83 -43.12
C ASP A 253 -0.23 -17.15 -42.74
N PRO A 254 -0.89 -18.11 -43.40
CA PRO A 254 -2.22 -18.58 -43.02
C PRO A 254 -2.11 -19.52 -41.81
N GLY A 255 -1.77 -18.97 -40.64
CA GLY A 255 -1.50 -19.72 -39.41
C GLY A 255 -2.00 -19.09 -38.11
N ALA A 256 -2.67 -17.94 -38.17
CA ALA A 256 -3.19 -17.22 -37.00
C ALA A 256 -4.68 -17.49 -36.75
N VAL A 257 -5.03 -18.72 -36.38
CA VAL A 257 -6.35 -19.00 -35.82
C VAL A 257 -6.40 -18.38 -34.42
N ALA A 258 -7.24 -17.36 -34.23
CA ALA A 258 -7.50 -16.76 -32.92
C ALA A 258 -8.15 -17.81 -32.00
N THR A 259 -7.34 -18.46 -31.17
CA THR A 259 -7.78 -19.50 -30.24
C THR A 259 -8.24 -18.88 -28.92
N ALA A 260 -9.51 -19.08 -28.59
CA ALA A 260 -10.08 -18.73 -27.29
C ALA A 260 -9.29 -19.36 -26.10
N PRO A 261 -9.30 -18.73 -24.91
CA PRO A 261 -8.27 -18.94 -23.90
C PRO A 261 -8.42 -20.28 -23.14
N ARG A 262 -7.84 -21.35 -23.69
CA ARG A 262 -7.66 -22.65 -23.01
C ARG A 262 -6.24 -22.84 -22.44
N THR A 263 -5.49 -21.74 -22.28
CA THR A 263 -4.08 -21.76 -21.84
C THR A 263 -3.89 -21.69 -20.33
N ARG A 264 -4.92 -21.31 -19.54
CA ARG A 264 -4.77 -21.02 -18.10
C ARG A 264 -4.66 -22.26 -17.21
N ASP A 265 -5.47 -23.28 -17.45
CA ASP A 265 -5.55 -24.48 -16.57
C ASP A 265 -4.28 -25.34 -16.58
N ASP A 266 -3.47 -25.22 -17.63
CA ASP A 266 -2.25 -25.99 -17.86
C ASP A 266 -0.98 -25.29 -17.30
N LEU A 267 -1.11 -24.06 -16.77
CA LEU A 267 -0.01 -23.30 -16.17
C LEU A 267 0.40 -23.88 -14.79
N PRO A 268 1.67 -23.72 -14.39
CA PRO A 268 2.10 -24.20 -13.08
C PRO A 268 1.38 -23.45 -11.95
N ARG A 269 0.99 -24.19 -10.91
CA ARG A 269 0.36 -23.64 -9.70
C ARG A 269 1.38 -23.29 -8.63
N SER A 270 2.45 -24.08 -8.55
CA SER A 270 3.66 -23.73 -7.79
C SER A 270 4.88 -23.76 -8.70
N PHE A 271 5.56 -22.62 -8.77
CA PHE A 271 6.80 -22.41 -9.48
C PHE A 271 7.92 -23.28 -8.90
N ALA A 272 8.09 -23.28 -7.57
CA ALA A 272 9.12 -24.06 -6.88
C ALA A 272 9.03 -25.59 -7.16
N ASP A 273 7.80 -26.09 -7.33
CA ASP A 273 7.52 -27.52 -7.48
C ASP A 273 7.47 -27.97 -8.94
N GLU A 274 6.88 -27.18 -9.84
CA GLU A 274 6.63 -27.56 -11.23
C GLU A 274 7.62 -26.96 -12.24
N VAL A 275 8.41 -25.94 -11.85
CA VAL A 275 9.35 -25.23 -12.73
C VAL A 275 10.80 -25.50 -12.32
N SER A 276 11.62 -25.93 -13.28
CA SER A 276 13.08 -26.01 -13.14
C SER A 276 13.74 -24.69 -13.52
N VAL A 277 14.72 -24.23 -12.74
CA VAL A 277 15.49 -23.00 -13.03
C VAL A 277 16.94 -23.38 -13.34
N LYS A 278 17.48 -22.90 -14.47
CA LYS A 278 18.89 -23.10 -14.82
C LYS A 278 19.79 -22.27 -13.87
N PRO A 279 20.99 -22.75 -13.48
CA PRO A 279 21.91 -21.98 -12.63
C PRO A 279 22.30 -20.60 -13.20
N ALA A 280 22.39 -20.47 -14.53
CA ALA A 280 22.66 -19.19 -15.21
C ALA A 280 21.53 -18.16 -14.98
N ILE A 281 20.28 -18.58 -15.23
CA ILE A 281 19.08 -17.78 -14.96
C ILE A 281 18.94 -17.42 -13.48
N LEU A 282 19.20 -18.38 -12.58
CA LEU A 282 19.19 -18.11 -11.15
C LEU A 282 20.25 -17.06 -10.78
N GLY A 283 21.45 -17.17 -11.35
CA GLY A 283 22.51 -16.18 -11.22
C GLY A 283 22.14 -14.79 -11.74
N LEU A 284 21.38 -14.72 -12.83
CA LEU A 284 20.82 -13.46 -13.35
C LEU A 284 19.77 -12.87 -12.39
N LEU A 285 18.79 -13.66 -11.94
CA LEU A 285 17.78 -13.20 -10.97
C LEU A 285 18.40 -12.76 -9.63
N THR A 286 19.48 -13.41 -9.16
CA THR A 286 20.20 -12.98 -7.95
C THR A 286 20.95 -11.65 -8.10
N ARG A 287 21.21 -11.17 -9.33
CA ARG A 287 21.72 -9.82 -9.61
C ARG A 287 20.59 -8.81 -9.71
N LEU A 288 19.49 -9.20 -10.38
CA LEU A 288 18.38 -8.31 -10.71
C LEU A 288 17.47 -7.95 -9.54
N LEU A 289 17.13 -8.91 -8.68
CA LEU A 289 16.21 -8.68 -7.57
C LEU A 289 16.96 -8.14 -6.34
N PRO A 290 16.30 -7.41 -5.42
CA PRO A 290 16.88 -7.02 -4.12
C PRO A 290 17.49 -8.21 -3.37
N PHE A 291 18.53 -7.98 -2.57
CA PHE A 291 19.31 -9.04 -1.90
C PHE A 291 18.49 -9.91 -0.93
N ASP A 292 17.46 -9.31 -0.33
CA ASP A 292 16.48 -9.84 0.62
C ASP A 292 15.23 -10.43 -0.05
N ALA A 293 15.09 -10.33 -1.38
CA ALA A 293 13.99 -10.95 -2.10
C ALA A 293 14.15 -12.48 -2.22
N ASP A 294 13.15 -13.23 -1.74
CA ASP A 294 13.00 -14.66 -2.05
C ASP A 294 12.54 -14.82 -3.51
N ILE A 295 13.45 -15.29 -4.35
CA ILE A 295 13.26 -15.43 -5.80
C ILE A 295 12.11 -16.40 -6.11
N ASN A 296 11.97 -17.51 -5.37
CA ASN A 296 10.91 -18.47 -5.62
C ASN A 296 9.55 -17.86 -5.26
N ARG A 297 9.47 -17.18 -4.11
CA ARG A 297 8.26 -16.47 -3.68
C ARG A 297 7.82 -15.39 -4.68
N VAL A 298 8.75 -14.59 -5.19
CA VAL A 298 8.46 -13.58 -6.23
C VAL A 298 7.90 -14.26 -7.49
N LEU A 299 8.53 -15.33 -7.97
CA LEU A 299 8.10 -16.05 -9.17
C LEU A 299 6.74 -16.76 -8.98
N ASP A 300 6.49 -17.35 -7.81
CA ASP A 300 5.20 -17.94 -7.43
C ASP A 300 4.09 -16.87 -7.39
N GLU A 301 4.30 -15.79 -6.65
CA GLU A 301 3.33 -14.70 -6.50
C GLU A 301 3.06 -13.99 -7.84
N ASP A 302 4.09 -13.63 -8.61
CA ASP A 302 3.95 -12.88 -9.86
C ASP A 302 3.34 -13.74 -10.98
N LEU A 303 3.64 -15.05 -11.04
CA LEU A 303 2.92 -15.98 -11.92
C LEU A 303 1.45 -16.04 -11.54
N ARG A 304 1.12 -16.14 -10.24
CA ARG A 304 -0.27 -16.22 -9.76
C ARG A 304 -1.05 -14.95 -10.10
N VAL A 305 -0.45 -13.76 -9.92
CA VAL A 305 -1.02 -12.49 -10.44
C VAL A 305 -1.22 -12.56 -11.95
N ALA A 306 -0.26 -13.07 -12.71
CA ALA A 306 -0.36 -13.12 -14.16
C ALA A 306 -1.43 -14.09 -14.69
N ARG A 307 -1.73 -15.18 -13.96
CA ARG A 307 -2.89 -16.03 -14.25
C ARG A 307 -4.21 -15.31 -13.95
N ALA A 308 -4.31 -14.67 -12.78
CA ALA A 308 -5.50 -13.97 -12.31
C ALA A 308 -5.90 -12.77 -13.20
N THR A 309 -4.90 -11.97 -13.58
CA THR A 309 -5.03 -10.74 -14.38
C THR A 309 -4.89 -10.97 -15.89
N GLY A 310 -4.71 -12.21 -16.32
CA GLY A 310 -4.57 -12.58 -17.73
C GLY A 310 -3.35 -11.99 -18.45
N THR A 311 -2.35 -11.48 -17.73
CA THR A 311 -1.12 -10.88 -18.30
C THR A 311 -0.06 -11.92 -18.70
N ALA A 312 -0.26 -13.20 -18.34
CA ALA A 312 0.51 -14.30 -18.91
C ALA A 312 0.14 -14.51 -20.40
N SER A 313 1.13 -14.42 -21.28
CA SER A 313 0.97 -14.48 -22.74
C SER A 313 1.79 -15.62 -23.36
N GLY A 314 1.51 -15.98 -24.61
CA GLY A 314 2.23 -17.01 -25.35
C GLY A 314 1.39 -18.23 -25.73
N SER A 315 2.01 -19.41 -25.76
CA SER A 315 1.44 -20.68 -26.21
C SER A 315 1.46 -21.76 -25.13
N ARG A 316 0.75 -22.87 -25.34
CA ARG A 316 0.74 -24.05 -24.45
C ARG A 316 2.11 -24.64 -24.06
N ASN A 317 3.17 -24.27 -24.78
CA ASN A 317 4.53 -24.78 -24.61
C ASN A 317 5.55 -23.70 -24.21
N LEU A 318 5.20 -22.42 -24.30
CA LEU A 318 6.09 -21.28 -24.08
C LEU A 318 5.25 -20.10 -23.59
N VAL A 319 5.44 -19.68 -22.35
CA VAL A 319 4.61 -18.67 -21.67
C VAL A 319 5.51 -17.59 -21.09
N THR A 320 5.17 -16.33 -21.35
CA THR A 320 5.88 -15.15 -20.86
C THR A 320 4.95 -14.35 -19.96
N PHE A 321 5.42 -13.95 -18.79
CA PHE A 321 4.65 -13.15 -17.82
C PHE A 321 5.52 -12.06 -17.16
N PRO A 322 4.93 -10.95 -16.70
CA PRO A 322 5.66 -9.86 -16.05
C PRO A 322 5.93 -10.15 -14.57
N LEU A 323 7.04 -9.62 -14.05
CA LEU A 323 7.34 -9.52 -12.62
C LEU A 323 6.98 -8.14 -12.06
N ARG A 324 7.05 -7.98 -10.73
CA ARG A 324 6.83 -6.70 -10.02
C ARG A 324 7.96 -5.68 -10.18
N TYR A 325 9.13 -6.15 -10.58
CA TYR A 325 10.31 -5.35 -10.86
C TYR A 325 10.23 -4.80 -12.29
N LEU A 326 10.71 -3.57 -12.48
CA LEU A 326 10.85 -2.94 -13.79
C LEU A 326 12.22 -3.25 -14.39
N GLN A 327 12.38 -3.06 -15.70
CA GLN A 327 13.68 -3.06 -16.39
C GLN A 327 14.62 -1.97 -15.85
N GLU A 328 15.91 -2.01 -16.20
CA GLU A 328 16.93 -1.06 -15.69
C GLU A 328 16.64 0.41 -16.02
N ASP A 329 15.92 0.69 -17.11
CA ASP A 329 15.45 2.03 -17.48
C ASP A 329 14.18 2.47 -16.71
N GLY A 330 13.46 1.50 -16.11
CA GLY A 330 12.17 1.65 -15.47
C GLY A 330 10.97 1.73 -16.42
N SER A 331 11.12 1.46 -17.72
CA SER A 331 10.07 1.71 -18.72
C SER A 331 8.97 0.64 -18.77
N ALA A 332 9.34 -0.62 -18.53
CA ALA A 332 8.43 -1.77 -18.58
C ALA A 332 8.69 -2.76 -17.43
N PRO A 333 7.70 -3.60 -17.05
CA PRO A 333 7.92 -4.72 -16.14
C PRO A 333 8.92 -5.72 -16.71
N LEU A 334 9.87 -6.17 -15.88
CA LEU A 334 10.80 -7.23 -16.18
C LEU A 334 10.04 -8.51 -16.53
N THR A 335 10.30 -9.09 -17.71
CA THR A 335 9.57 -10.28 -18.17
C THR A 335 10.32 -11.58 -17.89
N VAL A 336 9.59 -12.67 -17.67
CA VAL A 336 10.14 -14.02 -17.53
C VAL A 336 9.42 -15.01 -18.42
N THR A 337 10.17 -15.93 -19.04
CA THR A 337 9.62 -16.91 -19.99
C THR A 337 9.88 -18.35 -19.56
N ILE A 338 8.80 -19.10 -19.31
CA ILE A 338 8.81 -20.53 -19.00
C ILE A 338 8.48 -21.37 -20.23
N ARG A 339 9.14 -22.53 -20.37
CA ARG A 339 8.95 -23.48 -21.47
C ARG A 339 8.58 -24.86 -20.93
N ARG A 340 7.55 -25.49 -21.51
CA ARG A 340 7.11 -26.85 -21.17
C ARG A 340 8.14 -27.88 -21.65
N GLN A 341 8.50 -28.81 -20.79
CA GLN A 341 9.44 -29.89 -21.08
C GLN A 341 8.69 -31.10 -21.67
N ALA A 342 9.29 -31.75 -22.67
CA ALA A 342 8.66 -32.86 -23.39
C ALA A 342 8.85 -34.24 -22.72
N LYS A 343 9.71 -34.36 -21.71
CA LYS A 343 9.97 -35.64 -21.03
C LYS A 343 8.88 -35.94 -20.00
N ALA A 344 7.96 -36.83 -20.37
CA ALA A 344 7.02 -37.44 -19.43
C ALA A 344 7.78 -38.25 -18.37
N GLY A 345 7.79 -37.76 -17.12
CA GLY A 345 8.45 -38.42 -15.98
C GLY A 345 9.15 -37.47 -15.01
N ASP A 346 9.46 -36.24 -15.42
CA ASP A 346 9.98 -35.21 -14.50
C ASP A 346 8.80 -34.55 -13.74
N ALA A 347 8.97 -34.37 -12.43
CA ALA A 347 8.02 -33.60 -11.62
C ALA A 347 7.97 -32.13 -12.08
N ARG A 348 9.11 -31.60 -12.56
CA ARG A 348 9.24 -30.25 -13.08
C ARG A 348 8.93 -30.20 -14.57
N ARG A 349 7.63 -30.21 -14.88
CA ARG A 349 7.08 -30.17 -16.26
C ARG A 349 7.43 -28.88 -17.01
N TRP A 350 7.88 -27.84 -16.32
CA TRP A 350 8.27 -26.55 -16.88
C TRP A 350 9.74 -26.23 -16.61
N GLN A 351 10.32 -25.33 -17.39
CA GLN A 351 11.64 -24.75 -17.18
C GLN A 351 11.60 -23.25 -17.39
N LEU A 352 12.15 -22.47 -16.47
CA LEU A 352 12.43 -21.06 -16.69
C LEU A 352 13.60 -20.92 -17.65
N THR A 353 13.35 -20.31 -18.80
CA THR A 353 14.27 -20.28 -19.94
C THR A 353 14.87 -18.92 -20.24
N LEU A 354 14.15 -17.81 -20.00
CA LEU A 354 14.61 -16.46 -20.26
C LEU A 354 14.17 -15.50 -19.13
N VAL A 355 14.97 -14.47 -18.90
CA VAL A 355 14.61 -13.26 -18.15
C VAL A 355 14.91 -12.07 -19.07
N ASP A 356 13.90 -11.27 -19.38
CA ASP A 356 13.96 -10.15 -20.33
C ASP A 356 14.54 -10.48 -21.72
N GLY A 357 14.41 -11.74 -22.15
CA GLY A 357 14.98 -12.25 -23.40
C GLY A 357 16.40 -12.80 -23.29
N ASP A 358 17.11 -12.59 -22.17
CA ASP A 358 18.43 -13.18 -21.90
C ASP A 358 18.28 -14.60 -21.28
N ASP A 359 19.15 -15.53 -21.67
CA ASP A 359 19.13 -16.93 -21.20
C ASP A 359 20.03 -17.20 -19.98
N GLY A 360 20.61 -16.14 -19.42
CA GLY A 360 21.56 -16.11 -18.32
C GLY A 360 23.02 -16.22 -18.75
N THR A 361 23.32 -16.31 -20.06
CA THR A 361 24.70 -16.41 -20.58
C THR A 361 25.30 -15.08 -21.05
N GLY A 362 24.49 -14.03 -21.19
CA GLY A 362 24.94 -12.68 -21.57
C GLY A 362 25.49 -11.87 -20.40
N SER A 363 26.11 -10.73 -20.75
CA SER A 363 26.47 -9.65 -19.81
C SER A 363 25.30 -8.68 -19.56
N ALA A 364 24.06 -9.10 -19.82
CA ALA A 364 22.88 -8.30 -19.54
C ALA A 364 22.78 -8.01 -18.03
N HIS A 365 22.38 -6.78 -17.72
CA HIS A 365 22.11 -6.27 -16.38
C HIS A 365 23.24 -6.44 -15.37
N GLU A 366 24.47 -6.10 -15.75
CA GLU A 366 25.60 -5.98 -14.82
C GLU A 366 25.53 -4.73 -13.91
N ALA A 367 24.62 -3.78 -14.19
CA ALA A 367 24.51 -2.51 -13.47
C ALA A 367 23.60 -2.55 -12.23
N ALA A 368 22.79 -3.60 -12.06
CA ALA A 368 21.94 -3.79 -10.88
C ALA A 368 22.77 -3.86 -9.58
N GLY A 369 22.69 -2.82 -8.77
CA GLY A 369 23.36 -2.71 -7.47
C GLY A 369 22.69 -3.54 -6.38
N ILE A 370 23.17 -3.42 -5.13
CA ILE A 370 22.65 -4.16 -3.97
C ILE A 370 21.15 -3.86 -3.71
N GLU A 371 20.68 -2.67 -4.10
CA GLU A 371 19.26 -2.26 -4.02
C GLU A 371 18.35 -3.07 -4.98
N GLY A 372 18.89 -3.74 -5.99
CA GLY A 372 18.15 -4.44 -7.05
C GLY A 372 17.51 -3.48 -8.07
N LEU A 373 16.74 -4.05 -8.99
CA LEU A 373 15.87 -3.31 -9.91
C LEU A 373 14.74 -2.60 -9.14
N PRO A 374 14.26 -1.43 -9.62
CA PRO A 374 13.12 -0.76 -9.01
C PRO A 374 11.84 -1.60 -9.18
N GLN A 375 10.92 -1.51 -8.21
CA GLN A 375 9.56 -2.03 -8.37
C GLN A 375 8.66 -0.97 -9.03
N ALA A 376 7.57 -1.42 -9.66
CA ALA A 376 6.53 -0.51 -10.12
C ALA A 376 5.93 0.29 -8.94
N GLU A 377 5.60 1.57 -9.15
CA GLU A 377 4.83 2.33 -8.16
C GLU A 377 3.48 1.64 -7.93
N GLY A 378 3.06 1.54 -6.67
CA GLY A 378 1.79 0.93 -6.31
C GLY A 378 0.57 1.78 -6.70
N GLY A 379 -0.59 1.35 -6.21
CA GLY A 379 -1.80 2.18 -6.24
C GLY A 379 -1.66 3.45 -5.38
N CYS A 380 -2.73 4.25 -5.32
CA CYS A 380 -2.76 5.54 -4.61
C CYS A 380 -2.25 5.52 -3.15
N TRP A 381 -2.48 4.42 -2.42
CA TRP A 381 -1.98 4.22 -1.05
C TRP A 381 -0.46 4.26 -0.91
N SER A 382 0.29 3.99 -1.99
CA SER A 382 1.77 4.00 -1.95
C SER A 382 2.34 5.37 -1.55
N GLN A 383 1.62 6.45 -1.83
CA GLN A 383 2.01 7.81 -1.46
C GLN A 383 1.54 8.21 -0.05
N LEU A 384 0.70 7.42 0.64
CA LEU A 384 0.20 7.76 1.98
C LEU A 384 1.24 7.55 3.10
N SER A 385 2.42 7.01 2.80
CA SER A 385 3.43 6.62 3.79
C SER A 385 4.84 7.08 3.49
N GLY A 386 5.61 7.35 4.54
CA GLY A 386 7.07 7.44 4.47
C GLY A 386 7.80 6.09 4.55
N ALA A 387 7.08 4.97 4.71
CA ALA A 387 7.67 3.63 4.71
C ALA A 387 8.19 3.25 3.30
N ARG A 388 9.21 2.38 3.23
CA ARG A 388 9.71 1.88 1.94
C ARG A 388 8.65 1.04 1.25
N ALA A 389 8.48 1.26 -0.06
CA ALA A 389 7.50 0.54 -0.89
C ALA A 389 7.70 -0.99 -0.93
N SER A 390 8.88 -1.50 -0.54
CA SER A 390 9.16 -2.94 -0.40
C SER A 390 8.37 -3.64 0.71
N ASP A 391 7.96 -2.89 1.74
CA ASP A 391 7.50 -3.47 3.02
C ASP A 391 5.96 -3.38 3.16
N ALA A 392 5.30 -2.63 2.29
CA ALA A 392 3.85 -2.42 2.30
C ALA A 392 3.12 -3.48 1.47
N ALA A 393 1.92 -3.87 1.91
CA ALA A 393 1.02 -4.69 1.09
C ALA A 393 0.62 -3.94 -0.19
N ASP A 394 0.36 -4.68 -1.26
CA ASP A 394 -0.17 -4.14 -2.52
C ASP A 394 -1.59 -4.68 -2.74
N PRO A 395 -2.64 -3.93 -2.36
CA PRO A 395 -4.03 -4.26 -2.63
C PRO A 395 -4.36 -4.70 -4.06
N VAL A 396 -3.67 -4.20 -5.11
CA VAL A 396 -3.90 -4.68 -6.49
C VAL A 396 -3.44 -6.14 -6.62
N ARG A 397 -2.29 -6.45 -6.04
CA ARG A 397 -1.75 -7.81 -5.99
C ARG A 397 -2.58 -8.69 -5.07
N ASP A 398 -2.96 -8.24 -3.89
CA ASP A 398 -3.77 -9.01 -2.94
C ASP A 398 -5.16 -9.36 -3.51
N LEU A 399 -5.73 -8.49 -4.34
CA LEU A 399 -6.92 -8.78 -5.13
C LEU A 399 -6.65 -9.87 -6.16
N ALA A 400 -5.56 -9.78 -6.93
CA ALA A 400 -5.16 -10.79 -7.91
C ALA A 400 -4.72 -12.14 -7.29
N GLN A 401 -4.19 -12.15 -6.06
CA GLN A 401 -3.94 -13.37 -5.28
C GLN A 401 -5.24 -14.00 -4.75
N PHE A 402 -6.34 -13.24 -4.70
CA PHE A 402 -7.62 -13.65 -4.12
C PHE A 402 -8.65 -14.07 -5.17
N MET A 403 -8.73 -13.39 -6.32
CA MET A 403 -9.67 -13.73 -7.39
C MET A 403 -9.08 -13.64 -8.80
N GLU A 404 -9.52 -14.52 -9.69
CA GLU A 404 -9.32 -14.42 -11.14
C GLU A 404 -10.25 -13.33 -11.69
N ILE A 405 -9.69 -12.25 -12.24
CA ILE A 405 -10.46 -11.12 -12.80
C ILE A 405 -10.46 -11.05 -14.32
N GLY A 406 -9.69 -11.89 -15.02
CA GLY A 406 -9.46 -11.68 -16.46
C GLY A 406 -8.58 -10.45 -16.69
N THR A 407 -8.81 -9.69 -17.78
CA THR A 407 -7.99 -8.49 -18.04
C THR A 407 -8.52 -7.29 -17.26
N TRP A 408 -7.61 -6.46 -16.73
CA TRP A 408 -7.98 -5.21 -16.05
C TRP A 408 -8.83 -4.29 -16.92
N GLU A 409 -8.44 -4.07 -18.19
CA GLU A 409 -9.21 -3.21 -19.12
C GLU A 409 -10.65 -3.69 -19.30
N GLY A 410 -10.86 -5.00 -19.48
CA GLY A 410 -12.20 -5.58 -19.67
C GLY A 410 -13.05 -5.42 -18.41
N THR A 411 -12.53 -5.88 -17.27
CA THR A 411 -13.26 -5.88 -15.99
C THR A 411 -13.57 -4.48 -15.48
N LEU A 412 -12.61 -3.54 -15.55
CA LEU A 412 -12.84 -2.14 -15.17
C LEU A 412 -13.72 -1.42 -16.18
N GLY A 413 -13.65 -1.78 -17.47
CA GLY A 413 -14.57 -1.28 -18.50
C GLY A 413 -16.01 -1.70 -18.24
N THR A 414 -16.25 -2.96 -17.86
CA THR A 414 -17.58 -3.44 -17.46
C THR A 414 -18.08 -2.71 -16.21
N LEU A 415 -17.26 -2.58 -15.17
CA LEU A 415 -17.63 -1.87 -13.94
C LEU A 415 -17.96 -0.39 -14.20
N ALA A 416 -17.09 0.32 -14.94
CA ALA A 416 -17.30 1.73 -15.28
C ALA A 416 -18.51 1.97 -16.21
N THR A 417 -18.97 0.94 -16.93
CA THR A 417 -20.18 1.02 -17.77
C THR A 417 -21.46 0.72 -16.97
N ALA A 418 -21.38 -0.13 -15.94
CA ALA A 418 -22.51 -0.45 -15.06
C ALA A 418 -22.75 0.64 -14.00
N ALA A 419 -21.69 1.29 -13.52
CA ALA A 419 -21.75 2.32 -12.50
C ALA A 419 -22.24 3.68 -13.03
N ALA A 420 -22.62 4.57 -12.11
CA ALA A 420 -22.87 5.98 -12.38
C ALA A 420 -21.63 6.63 -13.05
N PRO A 421 -21.79 7.56 -14.01
CA PRO A 421 -20.66 8.13 -14.74
C PRO A 421 -19.73 8.97 -13.86
N GLU A 422 -18.47 8.54 -13.74
CA GLU A 422 -17.42 9.23 -12.98
C GLU A 422 -16.08 9.24 -13.73
N LYS A 423 -15.18 10.17 -13.36
CA LYS A 423 -13.79 10.19 -13.85
C LYS A 423 -12.94 9.16 -13.11
N TRP A 424 -12.43 8.18 -13.85
CA TRP A 424 -11.72 7.01 -13.31
C TRP A 424 -10.28 6.81 -13.84
N ASN A 425 -9.80 7.70 -14.71
CA ASN A 425 -8.44 7.68 -15.26
C ASN A 425 -7.57 8.66 -14.46
N TYR A 426 -6.30 8.32 -14.19
CA TYR A 426 -5.31 9.29 -13.76
C TYR A 426 -4.88 10.19 -14.95
N PRO A 427 -4.30 11.38 -14.69
CA PRO A 427 -3.76 12.24 -15.75
C PRO A 427 -2.83 11.49 -16.71
N GLY A 428 -3.11 11.57 -18.01
CA GLY A 428 -2.36 10.85 -19.07
C GLY A 428 -2.82 9.42 -19.38
N GLU A 429 -3.72 8.83 -18.58
CA GLU A 429 -4.42 7.58 -18.89
C GLU A 429 -5.65 7.82 -19.79
N GLY A 430 -6.15 6.78 -20.46
CA GLY A 430 -7.33 6.89 -21.32
C GLY A 430 -7.45 5.78 -22.36
N VAL A 431 -8.28 6.02 -23.38
CA VAL A 431 -8.49 5.09 -24.50
C VAL A 431 -7.17 4.84 -25.24
N GLY A 432 -6.83 3.57 -25.47
CA GLY A 432 -5.56 3.18 -26.11
C GLY A 432 -4.32 3.26 -25.21
N LYS A 433 -4.48 3.48 -23.90
CA LYS A 433 -3.40 3.42 -22.89
C LYS A 433 -3.51 2.13 -22.07
N ALA A 434 -2.38 1.53 -21.73
CA ALA A 434 -2.31 0.27 -20.98
C ALA A 434 -2.94 0.33 -19.57
N ASN A 435 -2.93 1.50 -18.93
CA ASN A 435 -3.48 1.73 -17.58
C ASN A 435 -4.85 2.44 -17.60
N ARG A 436 -5.69 2.23 -18.62
CA ARG A 436 -7.05 2.78 -18.61
C ARG A 436 -7.79 2.36 -17.32
N TYR A 437 -8.47 3.31 -16.68
CA TYR A 437 -9.17 3.17 -15.40
C TYR A 437 -8.28 2.95 -14.15
N GLY A 438 -7.07 3.53 -14.11
CA GLY A 438 -6.14 3.37 -12.98
C GLY A 438 -6.71 3.78 -11.61
N ALA A 439 -7.52 4.83 -11.53
CA ALA A 439 -8.15 5.22 -10.26
C ALA A 439 -9.26 4.27 -9.83
N LEU A 440 -10.03 3.69 -10.77
CA LEU A 440 -11.05 2.67 -10.46
C LEU A 440 -10.42 1.33 -10.06
N ARG A 441 -9.28 0.96 -10.65
CA ARG A 441 -8.48 -0.20 -10.23
C ARG A 441 -8.09 -0.07 -8.76
N ASP A 442 -7.52 1.07 -8.40
CA ASP A 442 -7.05 1.35 -7.05
C ASP A 442 -8.24 1.44 -6.07
N TYR A 443 -9.37 2.01 -6.49
CA TYR A 443 -10.63 2.01 -5.74
C TYR A 443 -11.12 0.57 -5.44
N LEU A 444 -11.27 -0.27 -6.46
CA LEU A 444 -11.80 -1.63 -6.32
C LEU A 444 -10.88 -2.52 -5.45
N ALA A 445 -9.57 -2.38 -5.63
CA ALA A 445 -8.57 -3.05 -4.79
C ALA A 445 -8.67 -2.63 -3.32
N SER A 446 -8.81 -1.33 -3.06
CA SER A 446 -8.94 -0.78 -1.71
C SER A 446 -10.25 -1.21 -1.03
N THR A 447 -11.36 -1.18 -1.76
CA THR A 447 -12.67 -1.64 -1.27
C THR A 447 -12.64 -3.11 -0.91
N LEU A 448 -12.08 -3.99 -1.77
CA LEU A 448 -11.95 -5.41 -1.45
C LEU A 448 -11.05 -5.65 -0.23
N ALA A 449 -9.94 -4.93 -0.11
CA ALA A 449 -9.07 -5.03 1.06
C ALA A 449 -9.85 -4.70 2.35
N ARG A 450 -10.67 -3.63 2.33
CA ARG A 450 -11.53 -3.26 3.48
C ARG A 450 -12.63 -4.30 3.76
N VAL A 451 -13.34 -4.77 2.74
CA VAL A 451 -14.36 -5.83 2.86
C VAL A 451 -13.75 -7.07 3.53
N ARG A 452 -12.54 -7.48 3.12
CA ARG A 452 -11.84 -8.63 3.69
C ARG A 452 -11.39 -8.38 5.13
N ALA A 453 -10.89 -7.19 5.45
CA ALA A 453 -10.51 -6.81 6.82
C ALA A 453 -11.71 -6.81 7.78
N MET A 454 -12.88 -6.38 7.31
CA MET A 454 -14.14 -6.40 8.05
C MET A 454 -14.79 -7.79 8.16
N GLY A 455 -14.32 -8.78 7.39
CA GLY A 455 -15.02 -10.07 7.24
C GLY A 455 -16.37 -9.97 6.53
N ALA A 456 -16.60 -8.91 5.73
CA ALA A 456 -17.87 -8.58 5.09
C ALA A 456 -18.12 -9.28 3.74
N LEU A 457 -17.20 -10.14 3.29
CA LEU A 457 -17.39 -10.99 2.11
C LEU A 457 -18.50 -12.00 2.40
N ALA A 458 -19.65 -11.87 1.73
CA ALA A 458 -20.72 -12.85 1.85
C ALA A 458 -20.33 -14.11 1.05
N VAL A 459 -20.45 -15.28 1.68
CA VAL A 459 -20.20 -16.58 1.05
C VAL A 459 -21.43 -17.45 1.27
N ALA A 460 -21.92 -18.10 0.21
CA ALA A 460 -23.03 -19.03 0.27
C ALA A 460 -22.70 -20.23 1.18
N ALA A 461 -23.71 -20.77 1.87
CA ALA A 461 -23.53 -21.87 2.82
C ALA A 461 -22.99 -23.18 2.19
N ASP A 462 -23.18 -23.33 0.88
CA ASP A 462 -22.66 -24.44 0.06
C ASP A 462 -21.31 -24.12 -0.62
N GLY A 463 -20.79 -22.89 -0.46
CA GLY A 463 -19.58 -22.40 -1.12
C GLY A 463 -19.70 -22.14 -2.63
N SER A 464 -20.90 -22.22 -3.22
CA SER A 464 -21.12 -22.10 -4.68
C SER A 464 -21.00 -20.67 -5.22
N LEU A 465 -21.04 -19.68 -4.34
CA LEU A 465 -20.99 -18.26 -4.66
C LEU A 465 -20.37 -17.48 -3.50
N ALA A 466 -19.60 -16.45 -3.82
CA ALA A 466 -19.30 -15.35 -2.90
C ALA A 466 -19.63 -14.02 -3.57
N ALA A 467 -19.89 -12.98 -2.78
CA ALA A 467 -20.08 -11.63 -3.29
C ALA A 467 -19.68 -10.56 -2.27
N PHE A 468 -19.39 -9.37 -2.78
CA PHE A 468 -19.22 -8.17 -1.97
C PHE A 468 -19.84 -6.95 -2.67
N ASP A 469 -20.31 -6.00 -1.88
CA ASP A 469 -20.73 -4.68 -2.36
C ASP A 469 -19.48 -3.90 -2.81
N THR A 470 -19.51 -3.37 -4.03
CA THR A 470 -18.42 -2.54 -4.57
C THR A 470 -18.41 -1.12 -4.00
N GLY A 471 -19.48 -0.70 -3.33
CA GLY A 471 -19.67 0.67 -2.85
C GLY A 471 -19.98 1.70 -3.94
N LEU A 472 -20.17 1.23 -5.19
CA LEU A 472 -20.65 1.98 -6.35
C LEU A 472 -22.13 1.65 -6.61
N ALA A 473 -22.84 2.58 -7.23
CA ALA A 473 -24.23 2.42 -7.66
C ALA A 473 -24.37 2.58 -9.18
N THR A 474 -25.46 2.09 -9.76
CA THR A 474 -25.86 2.35 -11.14
C THR A 474 -26.28 3.82 -11.33
N PRO A 475 -26.49 4.29 -12.57
CA PRO A 475 -27.12 5.60 -12.83
C PRO A 475 -28.54 5.77 -12.23
N MET A 476 -29.16 4.68 -11.74
CA MET A 476 -30.48 4.66 -11.09
C MET A 476 -30.38 4.54 -9.55
N ASP A 477 -29.19 4.73 -8.98
CA ASP A 477 -28.88 4.62 -7.55
C ASP A 477 -29.08 3.21 -6.96
N GLU A 478 -28.92 2.17 -7.78
CA GLU A 478 -28.96 0.76 -7.35
C GLU A 478 -27.55 0.23 -7.04
N GLU A 479 -27.38 -0.47 -5.92
CA GLU A 479 -26.09 -1.02 -5.46
C GLU A 479 -25.49 -2.05 -6.43
N LEU A 480 -24.19 -1.91 -6.73
CA LEU A 480 -23.46 -2.85 -7.58
C LEU A 480 -22.62 -3.83 -6.76
N TYR A 481 -22.96 -5.12 -6.89
CA TYR A 481 -22.27 -6.22 -6.25
C TYR A 481 -21.32 -6.92 -7.21
N ALA A 482 -20.10 -7.22 -6.76
CA ALA A 482 -19.18 -8.11 -7.45
C ALA A 482 -19.52 -9.56 -7.10
N VAL A 483 -19.87 -10.37 -8.10
CA VAL A 483 -20.33 -11.76 -7.93
C VAL A 483 -19.20 -12.72 -8.32
N LEU A 484 -18.91 -13.69 -7.45
CA LEU A 484 -17.78 -14.61 -7.56
C LEU A 484 -18.23 -16.07 -7.58
N SER A 485 -17.60 -16.90 -8.42
CA SER A 485 -17.70 -18.36 -8.37
C SER A 485 -16.40 -19.01 -7.85
N PRO A 486 -16.49 -20.18 -7.17
CA PRO A 486 -15.28 -20.90 -6.76
C PRO A 486 -14.55 -21.46 -7.97
N THR A 487 -13.22 -21.53 -7.89
CA THR A 487 -12.36 -22.06 -8.96
C THR A 487 -11.98 -23.54 -8.75
N GLY A 488 -11.86 -23.98 -7.49
CA GLY A 488 -11.17 -25.23 -7.15
C GLY A 488 -9.65 -25.21 -7.41
N THR A 489 -9.05 -24.02 -7.60
CA THR A 489 -7.61 -23.82 -7.80
C THR A 489 -6.98 -23.17 -6.57
N ASP A 490 -5.69 -22.82 -6.65
CA ASP A 490 -5.02 -22.05 -5.62
C ASP A 490 -5.52 -20.60 -5.52
N ILE A 491 -6.04 -19.99 -6.60
CA ILE A 491 -6.75 -18.69 -6.52
C ILE A 491 -8.22 -19.00 -6.22
N PRO A 492 -8.76 -18.75 -5.01
CA PRO A 492 -9.99 -19.39 -4.56
C PRO A 492 -11.24 -19.00 -5.35
N TRP A 493 -11.30 -17.77 -5.86
CA TRP A 493 -12.47 -17.19 -6.52
C TRP A 493 -12.19 -16.77 -7.95
N ARG A 494 -13.23 -16.68 -8.77
CA ARG A 494 -13.24 -16.02 -10.08
C ARG A 494 -14.37 -15.02 -10.08
N LEU A 495 -14.10 -13.83 -10.61
CA LEU A 495 -15.11 -12.79 -10.81
C LEU A 495 -15.98 -13.18 -12.01
N ASP A 496 -17.26 -13.45 -11.75
CA ASP A 496 -18.25 -13.76 -12.79
C ASP A 496 -18.78 -12.46 -13.42
N GLY A 497 -18.84 -11.37 -12.65
CA GLY A 497 -19.21 -10.04 -13.13
C GLY A 497 -19.72 -9.11 -12.03
N PHE A 498 -20.36 -8.02 -12.43
CA PHE A 498 -21.02 -7.06 -11.55
C PHE A 498 -22.52 -7.05 -11.82
N ALA A 499 -23.35 -7.00 -10.79
CA ALA A 499 -24.81 -7.02 -10.90
C ALA A 499 -25.49 -6.26 -9.76
N THR A 500 -26.69 -5.72 -10.03
CA THR A 500 -27.63 -5.29 -8.99
C THR A 500 -28.45 -6.50 -8.52
N ALA A 501 -28.93 -6.47 -7.27
CA ALA A 501 -29.67 -7.58 -6.70
C ALA A 501 -30.95 -7.91 -7.51
N GLY A 502 -31.15 -9.19 -7.85
CA GLY A 502 -32.29 -9.66 -8.65
C GLY A 502 -32.25 -9.33 -10.15
N SER A 503 -31.30 -8.52 -10.64
CA SER A 503 -31.23 -8.12 -12.05
C SER A 503 -30.37 -9.05 -12.92
N GLY A 504 -30.93 -9.50 -14.05
CA GLY A 504 -30.28 -10.44 -14.95
C GLY A 504 -29.95 -11.79 -14.29
N GLU A 505 -29.13 -12.61 -14.96
CA GLU A 505 -28.77 -13.94 -14.46
C GLU A 505 -27.90 -13.87 -13.19
N LEU A 506 -26.91 -12.98 -13.16
CA LEU A 506 -26.00 -12.83 -12.01
C LEU A 506 -26.72 -12.25 -10.78
N GLY A 507 -27.58 -11.24 -10.95
CA GLY A 507 -28.34 -10.66 -9.85
C GLY A 507 -29.42 -11.61 -9.31
N ALA A 508 -30.09 -12.36 -10.20
CA ALA A 508 -31.00 -13.41 -9.77
C ALA A 508 -30.28 -14.53 -9.00
N ARG A 509 -29.10 -14.97 -9.48
CA ARG A 509 -28.25 -15.95 -8.77
C ARG A 509 -27.77 -15.41 -7.43
N LEU A 510 -27.36 -14.14 -7.34
CA LEU A 510 -26.97 -13.50 -6.09
C LEU A 510 -28.10 -13.58 -5.04
N SER A 511 -29.29 -13.09 -5.40
CA SER A 511 -30.47 -13.05 -4.52
C SER A 511 -31.07 -14.42 -4.21
N ALA A 512 -30.90 -15.43 -5.06
CA ALA A 512 -31.35 -16.79 -4.82
C ALA A 512 -30.40 -17.61 -3.93
N THR A 513 -29.11 -17.26 -3.90
CA THR A 513 -28.06 -18.06 -3.24
C THR A 513 -27.66 -17.51 -1.87
N LEU A 514 -27.63 -16.17 -1.71
CA LEU A 514 -27.28 -15.55 -0.43
C LEU A 514 -28.53 -15.29 0.42
N PRO A 515 -28.52 -15.61 1.73
CA PRO A 515 -29.65 -15.33 2.62
C PRO A 515 -29.82 -13.84 2.93
N GLN A 516 -28.76 -13.04 2.76
CA GLN A 516 -28.71 -11.59 2.92
C GLN A 516 -27.71 -11.04 1.89
N LEU A 517 -27.98 -9.84 1.38
CA LEU A 517 -27.04 -9.17 0.47
C LEU A 517 -25.75 -8.78 1.22
N PRO A 518 -24.59 -8.74 0.53
CA PRO A 518 -23.33 -8.32 1.14
C PRO A 518 -23.43 -6.91 1.75
N ALA A 519 -22.85 -6.72 2.94
CA ALA A 519 -22.83 -5.40 3.56
C ALA A 519 -21.78 -4.49 2.91
N ARG A 520 -22.12 -3.20 2.76
CA ARG A 520 -21.18 -2.16 2.31
C ARG A 520 -19.96 -2.06 3.21
N ALA A 521 -18.79 -1.83 2.61
CA ALA A 521 -17.58 -1.49 3.35
C ALA A 521 -17.77 -0.19 4.16
N SER A 522 -17.49 -0.25 5.46
CA SER A 522 -17.54 0.90 6.36
C SER A 522 -16.13 1.33 6.75
N TYR A 523 -15.83 2.62 6.58
CA TYR A 523 -14.49 3.18 6.80
C TYR A 523 -14.39 3.97 8.11
N LEU A 524 -15.41 4.78 8.42
CA LEU A 524 -15.40 5.71 9.55
C LEU A 524 -15.79 4.99 10.85
N GLY A 525 -14.95 5.11 11.88
CA GLY A 525 -15.20 4.61 13.23
C GLY A 525 -15.18 5.71 14.32
N SER A 526 -14.56 6.87 14.04
CA SER A 526 -14.47 8.04 14.92
C SER A 526 -14.74 9.33 14.16
N ILE A 527 -15.11 10.39 14.89
CA ILE A 527 -15.09 11.77 14.35
C ILE A 527 -13.69 12.20 13.89
N ASP A 528 -12.64 11.62 14.50
CA ASP A 528 -11.24 11.89 14.15
C ASP A 528 -10.87 11.43 12.73
N ASP A 529 -11.65 10.52 12.14
CA ASP A 529 -11.42 10.02 10.78
C ASP A 529 -11.85 11.03 9.70
N VAL A 530 -12.65 12.05 10.07
CA VAL A 530 -13.16 13.10 9.16
C VAL A 530 -12.88 14.53 9.62
N ALA A 531 -12.49 14.72 10.89
CA ALA A 531 -12.25 16.04 11.47
C ALA A 531 -10.90 16.10 12.18
N MET A 532 -10.10 17.10 11.86
CA MET A 532 -8.81 17.32 12.51
C MET A 532 -8.99 17.79 13.95
N ARG A 533 -8.40 17.08 14.91
CA ARG A 533 -8.38 17.48 16.33
C ARG A 533 -7.76 18.87 16.51
N ALA A 534 -8.54 19.84 17.00
CA ALA A 534 -8.10 21.23 17.13
C ALA A 534 -6.82 21.41 17.96
N SER A 535 -6.71 20.70 19.09
CA SER A 535 -5.58 20.76 20.02
C SER A 535 -4.39 19.86 19.64
N ALA A 536 -4.52 18.97 18.66
CA ALA A 536 -3.44 18.06 18.29
C ALA A 536 -2.26 18.81 17.65
N MET A 537 -1.06 18.42 18.04
CA MET A 537 0.16 18.81 17.33
C MET A 537 0.26 18.06 16.00
N VAL A 538 0.79 18.71 14.97
CA VAL A 538 1.24 18.05 13.75
C VAL A 538 2.75 17.95 13.83
N ILE A 539 3.29 16.74 13.68
CA ILE A 539 4.72 16.44 13.76
C ILE A 539 5.18 16.01 12.34
N PRO A 540 5.65 16.96 11.52
CA PRO A 540 6.19 16.66 10.20
C PRO A 540 7.58 16.02 10.27
N ASP A 541 7.75 14.88 9.59
CA ASP A 541 9.06 14.33 9.29
C ASP A 541 9.64 15.04 8.06
N TYR A 542 10.19 16.24 8.28
CA TYR A 542 10.82 17.04 7.23
C TYR A 542 11.89 16.27 6.43
N ARG A 543 12.54 15.26 7.03
CA ARG A 543 13.54 14.45 6.31
C ARG A 543 12.87 13.59 5.26
N SER A 544 11.77 12.92 5.58
CA SER A 544 11.01 12.12 4.62
C SER A 544 10.31 13.00 3.58
N LEU A 545 9.69 14.10 4.00
CA LEU A 545 9.02 15.06 3.11
C LEU A 545 9.98 15.69 2.08
N LEU A 546 11.20 16.07 2.50
CA LEU A 546 12.22 16.67 1.63
C LEU A 546 13.17 15.66 0.96
N SER A 547 12.88 14.35 1.05
CA SER A 547 13.60 13.33 0.30
C SER A 547 12.66 12.45 -0.53
N ALA A 548 11.99 11.48 0.08
CA ALA A 548 11.06 10.58 -0.59
C ALA A 548 9.76 11.26 -1.07
N GLY A 549 9.45 12.46 -0.56
CA GLY A 549 8.32 13.30 -1.01
C GLY A 549 8.70 14.45 -1.95
N LEU A 550 9.98 14.63 -2.28
CA LEU A 550 10.47 15.83 -2.96
C LEU A 550 9.90 15.99 -4.39
N ASP A 551 9.76 14.89 -5.11
CA ASP A 551 9.17 14.78 -6.45
C ASP A 551 7.68 15.20 -6.49
N ARG A 552 6.99 15.14 -5.35
CA ARG A 552 5.56 15.47 -5.19
C ARG A 552 5.34 16.88 -4.64
N LEU A 553 6.40 17.62 -4.35
CA LEU A 553 6.33 19.05 -4.04
C LEU A 553 6.29 19.88 -5.34
N PRO A 554 5.55 21.01 -5.37
CA PRO A 554 5.35 21.78 -6.60
C PRO A 554 6.65 22.39 -7.10
N ARG A 555 6.85 22.37 -8.43
CA ARG A 555 8.07 22.89 -9.08
C ARG A 555 8.34 24.37 -8.78
N GLY A 556 7.30 25.18 -8.57
CA GLY A 556 7.43 26.59 -8.16
C GLY A 556 8.11 26.75 -6.80
N PHE A 557 7.68 25.97 -5.80
CA PHE A 557 8.29 25.93 -4.47
C PHE A 557 9.74 25.45 -4.52
N LEU A 558 10.01 24.35 -5.24
CA LEU A 558 11.37 23.83 -5.42
C LEU A 558 12.29 24.87 -6.09
N SER A 559 11.79 25.57 -7.12
CA SER A 559 12.51 26.65 -7.80
C SER A 559 12.92 27.76 -6.82
N GLN A 560 11.98 28.26 -6.01
CA GLN A 560 12.26 29.29 -5.01
C GLN A 560 13.29 28.85 -3.96
N LEU A 561 13.32 27.56 -3.57
CA LEU A 561 14.29 27.03 -2.61
C LEU A 561 15.72 26.95 -3.16
N VAL A 562 15.88 26.71 -4.47
CA VAL A 562 17.19 26.51 -5.12
C VAL A 562 17.69 27.69 -5.95
N ALA A 563 16.86 28.72 -6.17
CA ALA A 563 17.20 29.88 -6.99
C ALA A 563 18.54 30.53 -6.58
N GLY A 564 19.38 30.82 -7.57
CA GLY A 564 20.68 31.45 -7.40
C GLY A 564 21.73 30.54 -6.76
N SER A 565 21.59 29.22 -6.88
CA SER A 565 22.47 28.28 -6.19
C SER A 565 22.87 27.03 -7.01
N ASP A 566 23.84 26.30 -6.48
CA ASP A 566 24.40 25.06 -7.07
C ASP A 566 23.38 23.93 -7.31
N ALA A 567 22.22 23.98 -6.63
CA ALA A 567 21.13 23.02 -6.80
C ALA A 567 20.16 23.38 -7.94
N GLU A 568 20.21 24.61 -8.49
CA GLU A 568 19.30 25.05 -9.56
C GLU A 568 19.41 24.20 -10.85
N PRO A 569 20.62 23.81 -11.32
CA PRO A 569 20.77 22.89 -12.45
C PRO A 569 20.18 21.50 -12.19
N LEU A 570 20.19 21.02 -10.93
CA LEU A 570 19.65 19.70 -10.57
C LEU A 570 18.12 19.66 -10.71
N LEU A 571 17.43 20.77 -10.40
CA LEU A 571 15.99 20.91 -10.67
C LEU A 571 15.72 20.94 -12.19
N GLY A 572 16.61 21.56 -12.97
CA GLY A 572 16.59 21.49 -14.43
C GLY A 572 16.70 20.04 -14.96
N SER A 573 17.65 19.26 -14.44
CA SER A 573 17.81 17.84 -14.79
C SER A 573 16.58 17.01 -14.43
N LEU A 574 15.95 17.27 -13.27
CA LEU A 574 14.70 16.60 -12.87
C LEU A 574 13.55 16.87 -13.85
N GLY A 575 13.49 18.07 -14.43
CA GLY A 575 12.51 18.43 -15.46
C GLY A 575 12.77 17.83 -16.84
N GLN A 576 14.02 17.43 -17.13
CA GLN A 576 14.45 16.87 -18.42
C GLN A 576 14.54 15.33 -18.41
N ALA A 577 14.55 14.69 -17.24
CA ALA A 577 14.62 13.24 -17.12
C ALA A 577 13.41 12.55 -17.78
N GLN A 578 13.67 11.70 -18.78
CA GLN A 578 12.65 10.94 -19.50
C GLN A 578 12.50 9.51 -18.98
N ALA A 579 13.62 8.86 -18.62
CA ALA A 579 13.60 7.53 -18.02
C ALA A 579 13.30 7.62 -16.51
N PRO A 580 12.43 6.76 -15.96
CA PRO A 580 12.17 6.70 -14.51
C PRO A 580 13.43 6.53 -13.65
N ALA A 581 14.43 5.78 -14.12
CA ALA A 581 15.72 5.64 -13.43
C ALA A 581 16.49 6.97 -13.32
N ASP A 582 16.56 7.75 -14.41
CA ASP A 582 17.18 9.08 -14.41
C ASP A 582 16.40 10.06 -13.53
N HIS A 583 15.07 9.98 -13.54
CA HIS A 583 14.20 10.79 -12.70
C HIS A 583 14.47 10.52 -11.22
N ALA A 584 14.45 9.25 -10.79
CA ALA A 584 14.76 8.86 -9.41
C ALA A 584 16.16 9.31 -8.98
N ARG A 585 17.15 9.23 -9.87
CA ARG A 585 18.51 9.74 -9.63
C ARG A 585 18.55 11.26 -9.46
N ALA A 586 17.80 12.00 -10.28
CA ALA A 586 17.70 13.46 -10.18
C ALA A 586 17.01 13.90 -8.88
N VAL A 587 15.92 13.23 -8.46
CA VAL A 587 15.26 13.43 -7.15
C VAL A 587 16.26 13.22 -6.01
N LYS A 588 16.99 12.09 -6.01
CA LYS A 588 17.99 11.75 -4.97
C LYS A 588 19.13 12.78 -4.92
N ALA A 589 19.57 13.31 -6.06
CA ALA A 589 20.59 14.35 -6.14
C ALA A 589 20.09 15.70 -5.60
N LEU A 590 18.89 16.13 -6.01
CA LEU A 590 18.28 17.39 -5.57
C LEU A 590 17.95 17.37 -4.06
N ALA A 591 17.37 16.27 -3.56
CA ALA A 591 17.09 16.06 -2.14
C ALA A 591 18.37 16.18 -1.29
N ARG A 592 19.45 15.55 -1.76
CA ARG A 592 20.76 15.66 -1.10
C ARG A 592 21.28 17.10 -1.11
N ALA A 593 21.22 17.80 -2.24
CA ALA A 593 21.64 19.20 -2.32
C ALA A 593 20.81 20.12 -1.40
N ILE A 594 19.53 19.79 -1.15
CA ILE A 594 18.69 20.51 -0.18
C ILE A 594 19.10 20.19 1.27
N ALA A 595 19.40 18.94 1.58
CA ALA A 595 19.79 18.50 2.93
C ALA A 595 21.21 18.92 3.33
N ASP A 596 22.16 18.93 2.40
CA ASP A 596 23.58 19.22 2.66
C ASP A 596 23.85 20.74 2.89
N GLU A 597 22.89 21.64 2.61
CA GLU A 597 22.95 23.10 2.88
C GLU A 597 22.01 23.50 4.04
N PRO A 598 22.51 23.71 5.28
CA PRO A 598 21.67 23.89 6.48
C PRO A 598 20.76 25.14 6.46
N GLY A 599 21.06 26.14 5.65
CA GLY A 599 20.18 27.27 5.33
C GLY A 599 19.00 26.84 4.45
N ARG A 600 19.26 26.20 3.30
CA ARG A 600 18.25 25.68 2.36
C ARG A 600 17.29 24.72 3.06
N TYR A 601 17.82 23.76 3.81
CA TYR A 601 17.01 22.83 4.60
C TYR A 601 16.10 23.57 5.59
N ARG A 602 16.64 24.54 6.37
CA ARG A 602 15.82 25.33 7.30
C ARG A 602 14.78 26.23 6.62
N ARG A 603 15.07 26.79 5.43
CA ARG A 603 14.09 27.54 4.63
C ARG A 603 12.94 26.63 4.19
N ALA A 604 13.27 25.43 3.69
CA ALA A 604 12.28 24.43 3.28
C ALA A 604 11.39 23.96 4.44
N CYS A 605 11.98 23.67 5.61
CA CYS A 605 11.21 23.29 6.81
C CYS A 605 10.24 24.39 7.24
N ARG A 606 10.69 25.65 7.29
CA ARG A 606 9.84 26.79 7.69
C ARG A 606 8.67 27.01 6.74
N ALA A 607 8.92 27.00 5.43
CA ALA A 607 7.85 27.20 4.46
C ALA A 607 6.81 26.06 4.47
N LEU A 608 7.25 24.82 4.76
CA LEU A 608 6.32 23.71 5.06
C LEU A 608 5.56 23.91 6.38
N GLU A 609 6.22 24.39 7.43
CA GLU A 609 5.61 24.72 8.74
C GLU A 609 4.52 25.78 8.60
N ASP A 610 4.80 26.85 7.86
CA ASP A 610 3.88 27.97 7.57
C ASP A 610 2.64 27.47 6.79
N ALA A 611 2.84 26.66 5.74
CA ALA A 611 1.75 26.07 4.96
C ALA A 611 0.89 25.08 5.78
N ILE A 612 1.52 24.25 6.63
CA ILE A 612 0.83 23.36 7.56
C ILE A 612 0.01 24.16 8.57
N ALA A 613 0.56 25.23 9.13
CA ALA A 613 -0.12 26.09 10.09
C ALA A 613 -1.33 26.80 9.47
N LEU A 614 -1.18 27.36 8.26
CA LEU A 614 -2.27 27.97 7.50
C LEU A 614 -3.39 26.97 7.19
N SER A 615 -3.03 25.77 6.70
CA SER A 615 -4.02 24.75 6.36
C SER A 615 -4.71 24.18 7.60
N ARG A 616 -3.99 23.98 8.72
CA ARG A 616 -4.58 23.63 10.02
C ARG A 616 -5.58 24.69 10.51
N ALA A 617 -5.27 25.98 10.35
CA ALA A 617 -6.19 27.06 10.70
C ALA A 617 -7.45 27.06 9.83
N ARG A 618 -7.35 26.67 8.55
CA ARG A 618 -8.51 26.44 7.66
C ARG A 618 -9.31 25.19 8.10
N ALA A 619 -8.64 24.09 8.45
CA ALA A 619 -9.26 22.86 8.98
C ALA A 619 -10.02 23.05 10.30
N GLN A 620 -9.52 23.91 11.19
CA GLN A 620 -10.21 24.27 12.44
C GLN A 620 -11.49 25.09 12.20
N ARG A 621 -11.60 25.81 11.07
CA ARG A 621 -12.81 26.57 10.69
C ARG A 621 -13.85 25.70 9.98
N SER A 622 -13.43 24.65 9.29
CA SER A 622 -14.31 23.70 8.60
C SER A 622 -13.68 22.32 8.53
N TYR A 623 -14.36 21.33 9.10
CA TYR A 623 -13.92 19.93 9.03
C TYR A 623 -13.83 19.41 7.57
N ARG A 624 -14.64 19.97 6.66
CA ARG A 624 -14.62 19.65 5.21
C ARG A 624 -13.38 20.18 4.45
N HIS A 625 -12.45 20.87 5.12
CA HIS A 625 -11.20 21.31 4.50
C HIS A 625 -10.19 20.17 4.35
N VAL A 626 -10.15 19.24 5.31
CA VAL A 626 -9.39 17.98 5.19
C VAL A 626 -10.22 16.94 4.43
N ALA A 627 -9.54 16.02 3.75
CA ALA A 627 -10.20 14.85 3.14
C ALA A 627 -9.90 13.59 3.96
N PRO A 628 -10.91 12.78 4.32
CA PRO A 628 -10.66 11.45 4.88
C PRO A 628 -10.09 10.54 3.79
N ALA A 629 -9.10 9.72 4.10
CA ALA A 629 -8.47 8.79 3.17
C ALA A 629 -8.19 7.44 3.82
N TYR A 630 -8.27 6.37 3.04
CA TYR A 630 -8.03 5.01 3.51
C TYR A 630 -6.72 4.45 2.96
N ASP A 631 -5.78 4.12 3.84
CA ASP A 631 -4.57 3.38 3.52
C ASP A 631 -4.88 1.88 3.51
N ALA A 632 -5.28 1.38 2.34
CA ALA A 632 -5.61 -0.01 2.11
C ALA A 632 -4.43 -0.99 2.32
N ALA A 633 -3.18 -0.50 2.30
CA ALA A 633 -2.01 -1.33 2.56
C ALA A 633 -1.74 -1.54 4.06
N ARG A 634 -2.33 -0.72 4.95
CA ARG A 634 -2.24 -0.88 6.42
C ARG A 634 -3.58 -1.05 7.14
N ASP A 635 -4.70 -1.02 6.42
CA ASP A 635 -6.06 -0.96 6.97
C ASP A 635 -6.23 0.17 7.98
N ARG A 636 -5.90 1.41 7.56
CA ARG A 636 -5.95 2.61 8.43
C ARG A 636 -6.64 3.79 7.77
N MET A 637 -7.35 4.57 8.58
CA MET A 637 -7.83 5.89 8.21
C MET A 637 -6.73 6.94 8.45
N LEU A 638 -6.64 7.89 7.51
CA LEU A 638 -5.74 9.04 7.55
C LEU A 638 -6.54 10.31 7.20
N LEU A 639 -6.03 11.47 7.61
CA LEU A 639 -6.52 12.76 7.12
C LEU A 639 -5.53 13.34 6.11
N LEU A 640 -6.03 13.81 4.97
CA LEU A 640 -5.26 14.55 3.99
C LEU A 640 -5.43 16.05 4.24
N LEU A 641 -4.36 16.71 4.63
CA LEU A 641 -4.29 18.15 4.84
C LEU A 641 -3.78 18.81 3.55
N PRO A 642 -4.59 19.61 2.81
CA PRO A 642 -4.13 20.25 1.58
C PRO A 642 -3.05 21.31 1.88
N LEU A 643 -2.00 21.37 1.07
CA LEU A 643 -0.95 22.38 1.18
C LEU A 643 -0.95 23.30 -0.04
N ALA A 644 -1.00 24.59 0.24
CA ALA A 644 -0.67 25.66 -0.70
C ALA A 644 0.78 26.08 -0.42
N LEU A 645 1.68 25.91 -1.38
CA LEU A 645 3.11 26.13 -1.25
C LEU A 645 3.65 27.15 -2.28
N VAL A 646 2.90 27.38 -3.37
CA VAL A 646 3.23 28.40 -4.38
C VAL A 646 2.30 29.62 -4.27
N ASP A 647 1.00 29.40 -4.08
CA ASP A 647 -0.03 30.45 -3.97
C ASP A 647 -1.17 30.00 -3.05
N ASP A 648 -1.55 30.87 -2.10
CA ASP A 648 -2.54 30.62 -1.03
C ASP A 648 -3.94 30.22 -1.52
N ALA A 649 -4.27 30.52 -2.78
CA ALA A 649 -5.53 30.20 -3.43
C ALA A 649 -5.58 28.80 -4.06
N HIS A 650 -4.43 28.17 -4.33
CA HIS A 650 -4.36 26.89 -5.05
C HIS A 650 -3.73 25.81 -4.16
N VAL A 651 -4.30 24.59 -4.21
CA VAL A 651 -3.73 23.43 -3.50
C VAL A 651 -2.77 22.71 -4.43
N ASP A 652 -1.49 22.70 -4.07
CA ASP A 652 -0.43 22.08 -4.86
C ASP A 652 -0.32 20.57 -4.62
N CYS A 653 -0.47 20.16 -3.36
CA CYS A 653 -0.35 18.77 -2.91
C CYS A 653 -1.09 18.56 -1.58
N ALA A 654 -1.14 17.33 -1.08
CA ALA A 654 -1.67 17.02 0.24
C ALA A 654 -0.61 16.41 1.16
N LEU A 655 -0.77 16.59 2.46
CA LEU A 655 0.05 15.98 3.50
C LEU A 655 -0.76 14.89 4.19
N ALA A 656 -0.24 13.65 4.18
CA ALA A 656 -0.88 12.53 4.87
C ALA A 656 -0.63 12.62 6.39
N LEU A 657 -1.71 12.72 7.17
CA LEU A 657 -1.70 12.79 8.62
C LEU A 657 -2.19 11.47 9.24
N GLU A 658 -1.30 10.76 9.95
CA GLU A 658 -1.65 9.60 10.76
C GLU A 658 -1.85 10.00 12.22
N LEU A 659 -2.99 9.65 12.82
CA LEU A 659 -3.26 9.93 14.23
C LEU A 659 -2.56 8.92 15.14
N MET A 660 -1.55 9.39 15.87
CA MET A 660 -0.75 8.54 16.75
C MET A 660 -1.45 8.29 18.10
N PRO A 661 -1.10 7.21 18.84
CA PRO A 661 -1.63 6.94 20.18
C PRO A 661 -1.40 8.06 21.22
N SER A 662 -0.44 8.95 20.97
CA SER A 662 -0.20 10.16 21.77
C SER A 662 -1.25 11.27 21.55
N GLY A 663 -2.13 11.12 20.57
CA GLY A 663 -3.10 12.13 20.14
C GLY A 663 -2.54 13.22 19.22
N ALA A 664 -1.25 13.16 18.87
CA ALA A 664 -0.64 14.00 17.84
C ALA A 664 -0.78 13.36 16.45
N TYR A 665 -0.80 14.18 15.40
CA TYR A 665 -0.71 13.71 14.01
C TYR A 665 0.75 13.61 13.59
N GLN A 666 1.16 12.46 13.08
CA GLN A 666 2.43 12.27 12.38
C GLN A 666 2.24 12.54 10.89
N ALA A 667 3.12 13.35 10.29
CA ALA A 667 3.05 13.72 8.89
C ALA A 667 4.33 13.29 8.15
N THR A 668 4.29 12.16 7.46
CA THR A 668 5.48 11.51 6.86
C THR A 668 5.55 11.56 5.34
N SER A 669 4.43 11.82 4.64
CA SER A 669 4.40 11.81 3.19
C SER A 669 3.58 12.94 2.58
N VAL A 670 4.12 13.46 1.47
CA VAL A 670 3.42 14.29 0.49
C VAL A 670 2.67 13.37 -0.47
N VAL A 671 1.45 13.74 -0.85
CA VAL A 671 0.56 13.01 -1.76
C VAL A 671 0.18 13.93 -2.91
N SER A 672 0.24 13.45 -4.16
CA SER A 672 -0.22 14.25 -5.30
C SER A 672 -1.75 14.40 -5.29
N PRO A 673 -2.34 15.48 -5.84
CA PRO A 673 -3.80 15.68 -5.85
C PRO A 673 -4.58 14.52 -6.49
N SER A 674 -4.04 13.90 -7.54
CA SER A 674 -4.69 12.78 -8.23
C SER A 674 -4.72 11.50 -7.39
N ARG A 675 -3.63 11.16 -6.68
CA ARG A 675 -3.61 10.02 -5.74
C ARG A 675 -4.41 10.33 -4.47
N ALA A 676 -4.38 11.57 -3.98
CA ALA A 676 -5.18 12.04 -2.86
C ALA A 676 -6.69 11.87 -3.12
N TYR A 677 -7.16 12.24 -4.31
CA TYR A 677 -8.53 11.97 -4.76
C TYR A 677 -8.85 10.48 -4.73
N ALA A 678 -8.01 9.63 -5.32
CA ALA A 678 -8.26 8.20 -5.36
C ALA A 678 -8.36 7.57 -3.96
N CYS A 679 -7.49 7.96 -3.02
CA CYS A 679 -7.55 7.50 -1.61
C CYS A 679 -8.80 7.99 -0.87
N ALA A 680 -9.26 9.22 -1.15
CA ALA A 680 -10.44 9.81 -0.53
C ALA A 680 -11.74 9.28 -1.14
N ARG A 681 -11.76 9.02 -2.46
CA ARG A 681 -12.92 8.51 -3.20
C ARG A 681 -13.37 7.13 -2.73
N VAL A 682 -12.43 6.32 -2.22
CA VAL A 682 -12.71 5.04 -1.54
C VAL A 682 -13.63 5.22 -0.33
N VAL A 683 -13.45 6.32 0.42
CA VAL A 683 -14.20 6.63 1.64
C VAL A 683 -15.53 7.33 1.33
N SER A 684 -15.53 8.29 0.39
CA SER A 684 -16.68 9.12 0.06
C SER A 684 -16.67 9.56 -1.41
N ALA A 685 -17.83 9.55 -2.07
CA ALA A 685 -18.00 10.20 -3.37
C ALA A 685 -17.96 11.74 -3.26
N GLU A 686 -18.47 12.27 -2.14
CA GLU A 686 -18.35 13.69 -1.79
C GLU A 686 -16.95 13.96 -1.20
N THR A 687 -16.06 14.53 -2.01
CA THR A 687 -14.72 14.98 -1.60
C THR A 687 -14.69 16.51 -1.45
N PRO A 688 -13.74 17.09 -0.69
CA PRO A 688 -13.55 18.54 -0.63
C PRO A 688 -13.34 19.15 -2.01
N ALA A 689 -13.70 20.43 -2.19
CA ALA A 689 -13.63 21.11 -3.50
C ALA A 689 -12.22 21.10 -4.13
N TRP A 690 -11.15 21.08 -3.32
CA TRP A 690 -9.76 21.00 -3.82
C TRP A 690 -9.38 19.61 -4.38
N LEU A 691 -10.23 18.60 -4.18
CA LEU A 691 -10.14 17.26 -4.78
C LEU A 691 -11.20 17.02 -5.86
N ALA A 692 -11.83 18.06 -6.41
CA ALA A 692 -12.81 17.89 -7.47
C ALA A 692 -12.22 17.09 -8.65
N ALA A 693 -12.83 15.94 -8.95
CA ALA A 693 -12.34 15.01 -9.97
C ALA A 693 -12.19 15.67 -11.35
N ALA A 694 -12.98 16.72 -11.62
CA ALA A 694 -12.87 17.56 -12.80
C ALA A 694 -11.45 18.10 -13.02
N ASP A 695 -10.79 18.51 -11.94
CA ASP A 695 -9.54 19.27 -11.94
C ASP A 695 -8.32 18.36 -11.67
N VAL A 696 -8.42 17.47 -10.68
CA VAL A 696 -7.29 16.62 -10.24
C VAL A 696 -7.07 15.36 -11.08
N LEU A 697 -8.04 15.02 -11.95
CA LEU A 697 -7.96 13.96 -12.96
C LEU A 697 -8.17 14.52 -14.38
N ALA A 698 -7.71 15.76 -14.63
CA ALA A 698 -7.74 16.40 -15.94
C ALA A 698 -6.63 15.89 -16.89
#